data_AF-A0A0A1UD37-F1
#
_entry.id   AF-A0A0A1UD37-F1
#
_cell.length_a   1.000
_cell.length_b   1.000
_cell.length_c   1.000
_cell.angle_alpha   90.00
_cell.angle_beta   90.00
_cell.angle_gamma   90.00
#
_symmetry.space_group_name_H-M   'P 1'
#
loop_
_entity.id
_entity.type
_entity.pdbx_description
1 polymer ?
#
loop_
_entity_poly.entity_id
_entity_poly.type
_entity_poly.pdbx_seq_one_letter_code
_entity_poly.pdbx_strand_id
1 'polypeptide(L)'
;MRLNLLVLLLNFLNTFSLSLNSTYMSNKNIMPFELNRIKDVTITQSVCDENYTYIYDALDNITALYHTTFYFQQGLNIKSFIIKISNVKEKINIVNDNRTPGMLLYFGCMNSVGCRTSGDSTHRSEVVLNGSPLTIFSENDENIIVLLYKTTYLFIDGIVPQTLTLQFKEPALIRNMNEYLYAFTGTVNSTTIIDGSGLQIVVLCYQNHYGRYAFSKTAFSKENCECIPLDYSQKILKSTVFNYPDCVYNSSMFNLNLSNYMSWNLDIYEWYTIYSNNPMMWITGSNNQVLELEKFDMKSSFSIFLNTKINNLTISRLNVGGWFDSNVEIKQVNLKPEFKNKILFVVHNGLLISEQLESCGERVFTKDCDIDMCVCDYRTTSSSTEFTFLNQNANNCLDNTNSIQLKLNINNYTYLPRFERDIWESLIYSNGGSIIANPNFISTQVEFSFCGVNLKITIETTIKCEILNVYLNTRYIIKNHGVLIIGKIIYRNVINRLNTNGTILVLKGGNVRPFNNKITLSVDQQISTMFFCNEVLSSIVEIDLLLFENPKGISYGSKLYRICFGHNPLSTEIICELDQSDFSLFSSHKNVLYCPLNDNLVTQLIQTKMFIYNYQCNGMFVQQKEIVQMTSFIKGESNFDDPIDNILYIDDTWLYSNTITIRGNKNKLLLGNKMGFELPKYDVQLNKIYVKSNFSSLCNSFFISETGIKECILCKPFSILQNKSCLLFDVNCITDGNIRTRYCETCKSSYQACKEKCILCSTFCLRCIDDQCILCQEVYELKNGICVEVAKEFAYYKSRIWKCSKHYSNENQTCLPCKEGCVFCRNSVCIICEPNRVFDVNGECVMPIGILLTNMKKAIICLPSYFLDNNKCNLCSDFHGNLCKFCTKDNCIFCEGGII
;
A
#
# COMPACT_ATOMS: atom_id res chain seq x y z
N MET A 1 -35.22 9.98 -39.66
CA MET A 1 -35.93 9.74 -40.93
C MET A 1 -36.77 8.47 -40.71
N ARG A 2 -38.01 8.51 -40.18
CA ARG A 2 -39.29 8.97 -40.78
C ARG A 2 -39.46 8.33 -42.16
N LEU A 3 -40.46 7.51 -42.51
CA LEU A 3 -41.92 7.40 -42.25
C LEU A 3 -42.32 5.91 -42.47
N ASN A 4 -43.20 5.25 -41.69
CA ASN A 4 -44.69 5.30 -41.61
C ASN A 4 -45.48 4.77 -42.83
N LEU A 5 -46.35 3.77 -42.59
CA LEU A 5 -47.82 3.90 -42.53
C LEU A 5 -48.41 2.60 -41.89
N LEU A 6 -49.05 2.58 -40.71
CA LEU A 6 -50.42 3.01 -40.32
C LEU A 6 -51.57 2.26 -41.08
N VAL A 7 -52.68 1.73 -40.51
CA VAL A 7 -53.20 1.66 -39.11
C VAL A 7 -54.65 1.07 -39.02
N LEU A 8 -55.05 0.64 -37.79
CA LEU A 8 -56.39 0.70 -37.10
C LEU A 8 -57.54 -0.30 -37.53
N LEU A 9 -58.45 -0.84 -36.68
CA LEU A 9 -58.78 -0.65 -35.24
C LEU A 9 -59.88 -1.62 -34.71
N LEU A 10 -59.82 -1.99 -33.40
CA LEU A 10 -60.87 -2.15 -32.32
C LEU A 10 -62.08 -3.13 -32.48
N ASN A 11 -62.66 -3.81 -31.47
CA ASN A 11 -62.91 -3.51 -30.04
C ASN A 11 -63.41 -4.72 -29.18
N PHE A 12 -62.93 -4.82 -27.93
CA PHE A 12 -63.59 -5.05 -26.61
C PHE A 12 -64.43 -6.31 -26.18
N LEU A 13 -63.86 -7.03 -25.17
CA LEU A 13 -64.34 -7.41 -23.80
C LEU A 13 -65.56 -8.33 -23.47
N ASN A 14 -65.25 -9.35 -22.64
CA ASN A 14 -65.91 -9.86 -21.40
C ASN A 14 -66.80 -11.15 -21.31
N THR A 15 -66.34 -12.04 -20.40
CA THR A 15 -67.01 -12.83 -19.32
C THR A 15 -67.76 -14.18 -19.54
N PHE A 16 -67.23 -15.21 -18.82
CA PHE A 16 -67.85 -16.30 -17.99
C PHE A 16 -69.07 -17.14 -18.46
N SER A 17 -68.96 -18.48 -18.41
CA SER A 17 -69.58 -19.37 -17.37
C SER A 17 -69.62 -20.87 -17.75
N LEU A 18 -69.55 -21.74 -16.73
CA LEU A 18 -69.70 -23.22 -16.75
C LEU A 18 -71.16 -23.66 -17.03
N SER A 19 -71.35 -24.87 -17.57
CA SER A 19 -72.25 -25.89 -16.95
C SER A 19 -72.14 -27.29 -17.60
N LEU A 20 -72.19 -28.31 -16.74
CA LEU A 20 -72.34 -29.75 -17.01
C LEU A 20 -73.58 -30.11 -17.86
N ASN A 21 -73.58 -31.29 -18.49
CA ASN A 21 -74.76 -32.14 -18.49
C ASN A 21 -74.42 -33.64 -18.55
N SER A 22 -75.02 -34.36 -17.61
CA SER A 22 -75.11 -35.81 -17.54
C SER A 22 -76.40 -36.29 -18.22
N THR A 23 -76.41 -37.53 -18.70
CA THR A 23 -77.67 -38.27 -18.92
C THR A 23 -77.48 -39.74 -18.58
N TYR A 24 -78.21 -40.17 -17.55
CA TYR A 24 -78.51 -41.56 -17.19
C TYR A 24 -79.79 -42.01 -17.91
N MET A 25 -79.85 -43.25 -18.37
CA MET A 25 -81.10 -44.03 -18.42
C MET A 25 -80.81 -45.50 -18.09
N SER A 26 -81.61 -46.03 -17.17
CA SER A 26 -81.61 -47.41 -16.68
C SER A 26 -82.69 -48.26 -17.36
N ASN A 27 -82.47 -49.57 -17.51
CA ASN A 27 -83.49 -50.57 -17.18
C ASN A 27 -82.91 -51.99 -16.96
N LYS A 28 -83.55 -52.72 -16.03
CA LYS A 28 -83.15 -54.00 -15.39
C LYS A 28 -83.42 -55.25 -16.25
N ASN A 29 -82.55 -56.28 -16.12
CA ASN A 29 -82.89 -57.66 -15.72
C ASN A 29 -81.61 -58.52 -15.52
N ILE A 30 -81.64 -59.44 -14.54
CA ILE A 30 -80.51 -60.23 -14.01
C ILE A 30 -80.51 -61.66 -14.60
N MET A 31 -79.33 -62.17 -14.99
CA MET A 31 -78.92 -63.57 -14.84
C MET A 31 -77.41 -63.62 -14.51
N PRO A 32 -76.93 -64.59 -13.68
CA PRO A 32 -75.56 -64.63 -13.19
C PRO A 32 -74.66 -65.47 -14.11
N PHE A 33 -73.64 -64.85 -14.68
CA PHE A 33 -72.41 -65.52 -15.07
C PHE A 33 -71.30 -64.92 -14.21
N GLU A 34 -70.44 -65.76 -13.62
CA GLU A 34 -69.11 -65.35 -13.16
C GLU A 34 -68.34 -64.82 -14.38
N LEU A 35 -68.59 -63.56 -14.70
CA LEU A 35 -67.84 -62.83 -15.72
C LEU A 35 -66.47 -62.56 -15.12
N ASN A 36 -65.45 -63.25 -15.61
CA ASN A 36 -64.10 -62.70 -15.67
C ASN A 36 -64.22 -61.33 -16.32
N ARG A 37 -64.22 -60.27 -15.51
CA ARG A 37 -64.27 -58.92 -16.06
C ARG A 37 -62.85 -58.56 -16.46
N ILE A 38 -62.58 -58.75 -17.75
CA ILE A 38 -61.39 -58.22 -18.39
C ILE A 38 -61.65 -56.75 -18.67
N LYS A 39 -60.80 -55.88 -18.12
CA LYS A 39 -60.82 -54.44 -18.35
C LYS A 39 -59.55 -54.05 -19.07
N ASP A 40 -59.67 -53.72 -20.35
CA ASP A 40 -58.55 -53.18 -21.12
C ASP A 40 -58.57 -51.66 -21.03
N VAL A 41 -57.47 -51.08 -20.54
CA VAL A 41 -57.30 -49.65 -20.32
C VAL A 41 -56.18 -49.17 -21.23
N THR A 42 -56.50 -48.31 -22.19
CA THR A 42 -55.48 -47.60 -22.98
C THR A 42 -55.20 -46.25 -22.34
N ILE A 43 -53.97 -46.06 -21.88
CA ILE A 43 -53.50 -44.80 -21.34
C ILE A 43 -53.23 -43.86 -22.51
N THR A 44 -53.76 -42.64 -22.44
CA THR A 44 -53.67 -41.60 -23.49
C THR A 44 -53.29 -40.26 -22.86
N GLN A 45 -52.64 -39.37 -23.62
CA GLN A 45 -52.25 -38.05 -23.12
C GLN A 45 -53.42 -37.08 -23.33
N SER A 46 -53.95 -36.49 -22.26
CA SER A 46 -54.87 -35.37 -22.38
C SER A 46 -54.08 -34.14 -22.85
N VAL A 47 -54.63 -33.33 -23.76
CA VAL A 47 -53.95 -32.18 -24.39
C VAL A 47 -53.66 -31.05 -23.38
N CYS A 48 -53.97 -31.22 -22.10
CA CYS A 48 -53.83 -30.20 -21.05
C CYS A 48 -53.21 -30.69 -19.73
N ASP A 49 -52.80 -31.96 -19.59
CA ASP A 49 -52.10 -32.43 -18.38
C ASP A 49 -50.58 -32.41 -18.58
N GLU A 50 -49.91 -31.48 -17.89
CA GLU A 50 -48.45 -31.50 -17.69
C GLU A 50 -48.02 -32.53 -16.62
N ASN A 51 -48.96 -33.31 -16.07
CA ASN A 51 -48.69 -34.28 -15.02
C ASN A 51 -48.02 -35.54 -15.60
N TYR A 52 -46.74 -35.72 -15.25
CA TYR A 52 -45.93 -36.90 -15.59
C TYR A 52 -46.32 -38.18 -14.82
N THR A 53 -47.42 -38.17 -14.06
CA THR A 53 -47.83 -39.23 -13.14
C THR A 53 -49.25 -39.69 -13.47
N TYR A 54 -49.45 -40.99 -13.71
CA TYR A 54 -50.78 -41.60 -13.85
C TYR A 54 -51.10 -42.43 -12.63
N ILE A 55 -52.33 -42.33 -12.10
CA ILE A 55 -52.79 -43.10 -10.93
C ILE A 55 -53.98 -43.97 -11.35
N TYR A 56 -53.84 -45.28 -11.21
CA TYR A 56 -54.94 -46.23 -11.24
C TYR A 56 -55.40 -46.49 -9.82
N ASP A 57 -56.65 -46.12 -9.52
CA ASP A 57 -57.26 -46.32 -8.22
C ASP A 57 -58.43 -47.32 -8.35
N ALA A 58 -58.24 -48.48 -7.73
CA ALA A 58 -59.20 -49.56 -7.59
C ALA A 58 -59.30 -49.96 -6.11
N LEU A 59 -59.60 -48.99 -5.25
CA LEU A 59 -59.78 -49.19 -3.82
C LEU A 59 -61.18 -49.70 -3.43
N ASP A 60 -62.12 -49.78 -4.39
CA ASP A 60 -63.45 -50.35 -4.16
C ASP A 60 -63.36 -51.85 -3.81
N ASN A 61 -63.99 -52.24 -2.70
CA ASN A 61 -63.86 -53.56 -2.08
C ASN A 61 -64.68 -54.64 -2.84
N ILE A 62 -64.28 -54.91 -4.08
CA ILE A 62 -64.96 -55.85 -4.99
C ILE A 62 -64.30 -57.23 -4.85
N THR A 63 -65.08 -58.26 -4.53
CA THR A 63 -64.61 -59.64 -4.27
C THR A 63 -64.48 -60.52 -5.53
N ALA A 64 -64.87 -60.01 -6.71
CA ALA A 64 -64.84 -60.75 -7.98
C ALA A 64 -63.44 -60.74 -8.63
N LEU A 65 -63.12 -61.79 -9.41
CA LEU A 65 -61.88 -61.86 -10.18
C LEU A 65 -61.87 -60.76 -11.27
N TYR A 66 -60.88 -59.87 -11.20
CA TYR A 66 -60.69 -58.80 -12.19
C TYR A 66 -59.33 -58.97 -12.86
N HIS A 67 -59.32 -58.87 -14.18
CA HIS A 67 -58.10 -58.84 -14.98
C HIS A 67 -58.02 -57.49 -15.66
N THR A 68 -57.09 -56.64 -15.25
CA THR A 68 -56.93 -55.31 -15.82
C THR A 68 -55.66 -55.27 -16.66
N THR A 69 -55.81 -55.07 -17.97
CA THR A 69 -54.70 -54.95 -18.92
C THR A 69 -54.48 -53.49 -19.26
N PHE A 70 -53.25 -53.00 -19.11
CA PHE A 70 -52.86 -51.64 -19.46
C PHE A 70 -52.06 -51.61 -20.77
N TYR A 71 -52.51 -50.76 -21.69
CA TYR A 71 -51.84 -50.43 -22.95
C TYR A 71 -51.43 -48.96 -22.94
N PHE A 72 -50.31 -48.64 -23.60
CA PHE A 72 -49.81 -47.27 -23.73
C PHE A 72 -49.98 -46.79 -25.17
N GLN A 73 -50.44 -45.55 -25.37
CA GLN A 73 -50.43 -44.89 -26.67
C GLN A 73 -49.00 -44.47 -27.07
N GLN A 74 -48.69 -44.51 -28.36
CA GLN A 74 -47.42 -44.04 -28.89
C GLN A 74 -47.19 -42.54 -28.60
N GLY A 75 -45.97 -42.18 -28.17
CA GLY A 75 -45.59 -40.78 -27.90
C GLY A 75 -45.92 -40.27 -26.50
N LEU A 76 -46.42 -41.14 -25.60
CA LEU A 76 -46.66 -40.79 -24.20
C LEU A 76 -45.37 -40.40 -23.45
N ASN A 77 -45.47 -39.40 -22.58
CA ASN A 77 -44.40 -38.96 -21.69
C ASN A 77 -44.82 -39.08 -20.21
N ILE A 78 -45.01 -40.31 -19.72
CA ILE A 78 -45.35 -40.63 -18.33
C ILE A 78 -44.09 -41.07 -17.60
N LYS A 79 -43.74 -40.41 -16.50
CA LYS A 79 -42.60 -40.75 -15.65
C LYS A 79 -42.96 -41.76 -14.56
N SER A 80 -44.20 -41.74 -14.06
CA SER A 80 -44.65 -42.68 -13.03
C SER A 80 -46.07 -43.18 -13.27
N PHE A 81 -46.28 -44.47 -13.04
CA PHE A 81 -47.57 -45.14 -13.06
C PHE A 81 -47.81 -45.80 -11.71
N ILE A 82 -48.79 -45.29 -10.99
CA ILE A 82 -49.11 -45.68 -9.62
C ILE A 82 -50.35 -46.55 -9.65
N ILE A 83 -50.27 -47.71 -9.02
CA ILE A 83 -51.33 -48.71 -8.96
C ILE A 83 -51.74 -48.89 -7.51
N LYS A 84 -52.98 -48.47 -7.21
CA LYS A 84 -53.64 -48.63 -5.91
C LYS A 84 -54.76 -49.65 -6.04
N ILE A 85 -54.62 -50.80 -5.40
CA ILE A 85 -55.58 -51.92 -5.50
C ILE A 85 -55.85 -52.46 -4.11
N SER A 86 -57.12 -52.66 -3.76
CA SER A 86 -57.53 -53.30 -2.51
C SER A 86 -57.71 -54.82 -2.64
N ASN A 87 -58.10 -55.32 -3.82
CA ASN A 87 -58.40 -56.73 -4.06
C ASN A 87 -57.13 -57.59 -4.26
N VAL A 88 -56.94 -58.58 -3.40
CA VAL A 88 -55.81 -59.53 -3.46
C VAL A 88 -55.82 -60.44 -4.70
N LYS A 89 -56.97 -60.64 -5.36
CA LYS A 89 -57.13 -61.48 -6.55
C LYS A 89 -57.14 -60.70 -7.87
N GLU A 90 -57.05 -59.37 -7.84
CA GLU A 90 -56.99 -58.59 -9.08
C GLU A 90 -55.62 -58.78 -9.74
N LYS A 91 -55.63 -59.27 -10.98
CA LYS A 91 -54.44 -59.45 -11.80
C LYS A 91 -54.25 -58.22 -12.66
N ILE A 92 -53.06 -57.63 -12.55
CA ILE A 92 -52.64 -56.51 -13.39
C ILE A 92 -51.71 -57.02 -14.47
N ASN A 93 -52.03 -56.71 -15.72
CA ASN A 93 -51.17 -56.99 -16.85
C ASN A 93 -50.73 -55.67 -17.50
N ILE A 94 -49.42 -55.46 -17.64
CA ILE A 94 -48.85 -54.23 -18.18
C ILE A 94 -48.13 -54.55 -19.48
N VAL A 95 -48.69 -54.07 -20.59
CA VAL A 95 -48.13 -54.23 -21.94
C VAL A 95 -47.23 -53.03 -22.24
N ASN A 96 -46.01 -53.26 -22.71
CA ASN A 96 -44.92 -52.26 -22.66
C ASN A 96 -44.49 -51.70 -24.03
N ASP A 97 -45.21 -52.03 -25.12
CA ASP A 97 -44.74 -51.73 -26.49
C ASP A 97 -44.60 -50.22 -26.80
N ASN A 98 -45.33 -49.35 -26.10
CA ASN A 98 -45.37 -47.90 -26.33
C ASN A 98 -45.10 -47.05 -25.07
N ARG A 99 -44.61 -47.68 -23.99
CA ARG A 99 -44.38 -46.99 -22.72
C ARG A 99 -43.16 -46.07 -22.80
N THR A 100 -43.20 -44.96 -22.06
CA THR A 100 -42.06 -44.07 -21.84
C THR A 100 -40.86 -44.84 -21.22
N PRO A 101 -39.67 -44.82 -21.83
CA PRO A 101 -38.46 -45.42 -21.27
C PRO A 101 -38.17 -44.90 -19.85
N GLY A 102 -37.86 -45.80 -18.91
CA GLY A 102 -37.51 -45.43 -17.54
C GLY A 102 -38.68 -45.05 -16.64
N MET A 103 -39.93 -45.30 -17.04
CA MET A 103 -41.10 -45.07 -16.17
C MET A 103 -41.01 -45.90 -14.88
N LEU A 104 -41.32 -45.27 -13.75
CA LEU A 104 -41.54 -45.92 -12.46
C LEU A 104 -42.92 -46.56 -12.41
N LEU A 105 -42.99 -47.86 -12.18
CA LEU A 105 -44.19 -48.60 -11.85
C LEU A 105 -44.25 -48.75 -10.34
N TYR A 106 -45.25 -48.15 -9.71
CA TYR A 106 -45.40 -48.16 -8.26
C TYR A 106 -46.64 -48.98 -7.88
N PHE A 107 -46.45 -49.99 -7.04
CA PHE A 107 -47.53 -50.74 -6.40
C PHE A 107 -47.63 -50.33 -4.93
N GLY A 108 -48.80 -49.86 -4.52
CA GLY A 108 -49.03 -49.46 -3.14
C GLY A 108 -49.81 -48.16 -3.03
N CYS A 109 -50.05 -47.74 -1.80
CA CYS A 109 -50.95 -46.65 -1.50
C CYS A 109 -50.25 -45.31 -1.21
N MET A 110 -48.92 -45.24 -1.14
CA MET A 110 -48.18 -44.00 -0.82
C MET A 110 -48.67 -43.38 0.50
N ASN A 111 -48.70 -44.20 1.56
CA ASN A 111 -49.22 -43.85 2.89
C ASN A 111 -50.75 -43.67 3.02
N SER A 112 -51.56 -43.92 1.99
CA SER A 112 -53.02 -44.03 2.14
C SER A 112 -53.46 -45.43 2.64
N VAL A 113 -54.60 -45.52 3.32
CA VAL A 113 -55.14 -46.82 3.80
C VAL A 113 -56.01 -47.44 2.71
N GLY A 114 -55.96 -48.76 2.56
CA GLY A 114 -56.92 -49.52 1.72
C GLY A 114 -56.32 -50.36 0.60
N CYS A 115 -55.01 -50.27 0.33
CA CYS A 115 -54.35 -51.17 -0.61
C CYS A 115 -54.14 -52.57 -0.01
N ARG A 116 -54.05 -53.57 -0.88
CA ARG A 116 -53.69 -54.94 -0.52
C ARG A 116 -52.28 -55.00 0.06
N THR A 117 -52.06 -55.91 0.99
CA THR A 117 -50.78 -56.10 1.68
C THR A 117 -49.90 -57.18 1.06
N SER A 118 -50.42 -57.95 0.09
CA SER A 118 -49.68 -58.93 -0.71
C SER A 118 -50.49 -59.36 -1.93
N GLY A 119 -49.82 -59.67 -3.04
CA GLY A 119 -50.43 -60.30 -4.21
C GLY A 119 -50.65 -61.81 -4.01
N ASP A 120 -51.68 -62.35 -4.66
CA ASP A 120 -51.96 -63.79 -4.67
C ASP A 120 -50.98 -64.54 -5.59
N SER A 121 -50.38 -65.62 -5.10
CA SER A 121 -49.43 -66.46 -5.86
C SER A 121 -50.07 -67.19 -7.04
N THR A 122 -51.40 -67.35 -7.03
CA THR A 122 -52.16 -67.96 -8.13
C THR A 122 -52.63 -66.93 -9.17
N HIS A 123 -52.72 -65.64 -8.81
CA HIS A 123 -53.20 -64.55 -9.67
C HIS A 123 -52.19 -63.40 -9.71
N ARG A 124 -51.00 -63.73 -10.24
CA ARG A 124 -49.83 -62.85 -10.24
C ARG A 124 -49.94 -61.71 -11.25
N SER A 125 -49.50 -60.54 -10.83
CA SER A 125 -49.33 -59.39 -11.72
C SER A 125 -48.27 -59.69 -12.77
N GLU A 126 -48.55 -59.35 -14.02
CA GLU A 126 -47.71 -59.61 -15.19
C GLU A 126 -47.21 -58.29 -15.78
N VAL A 127 -45.91 -58.25 -16.05
CA VAL A 127 -45.27 -57.11 -16.70
C VAL A 127 -44.50 -57.61 -17.92
N VAL A 128 -44.88 -57.09 -19.08
CA VAL A 128 -44.17 -57.37 -20.33
C VAL A 128 -42.96 -56.43 -20.45
N LEU A 129 -41.78 -56.96 -20.77
CA LEU A 129 -40.58 -56.18 -21.02
C LEU A 129 -40.10 -56.39 -22.46
N ASN A 130 -40.37 -55.38 -23.29
CA ASN A 130 -39.96 -55.32 -24.68
C ASN A 130 -38.99 -54.16 -24.93
N GLY A 131 -37.81 -54.24 -24.32
CA GLY A 131 -36.69 -53.33 -24.59
C GLY A 131 -36.67 -51.99 -23.87
N SER A 132 -37.80 -51.47 -23.42
CA SER A 132 -37.83 -50.22 -22.69
C SER A 132 -37.45 -50.43 -21.21
N PRO A 133 -36.51 -49.64 -20.65
CA PRO A 133 -36.10 -49.68 -19.24
C PRO A 133 -37.28 -49.53 -18.28
N LEU A 134 -37.34 -50.28 -17.18
CA LEU A 134 -38.43 -50.23 -16.20
C LEU A 134 -37.91 -50.25 -14.76
N THR A 135 -38.51 -49.43 -13.91
CA THR A 135 -38.30 -49.45 -12.46
C THR A 135 -39.61 -49.88 -11.81
N ILE A 136 -39.58 -50.89 -10.95
CA ILE A 136 -40.73 -51.36 -10.18
C ILE A 136 -40.44 -51.09 -8.70
N PHE A 137 -41.30 -50.33 -8.05
CA PHE A 137 -41.29 -50.16 -6.61
C PHE A 137 -42.58 -50.68 -6.01
N SER A 138 -42.51 -51.46 -4.93
CA SER A 138 -43.72 -51.97 -4.27
C SER A 138 -43.68 -51.84 -2.76
N GLU A 139 -44.76 -51.33 -2.14
CA GLU A 139 -44.91 -51.32 -0.69
C GLU A 139 -45.11 -52.73 -0.11
N ASN A 140 -45.58 -53.68 -0.94
CA ASN A 140 -45.93 -55.04 -0.56
C ASN A 140 -45.39 -56.09 -1.55
N ASP A 141 -45.33 -57.38 -1.19
CA ASP A 141 -44.89 -58.42 -2.13
C ASP A 141 -46.00 -58.71 -3.14
N GLU A 142 -45.78 -58.32 -4.39
CA GLU A 142 -46.75 -58.42 -5.50
C GLU A 142 -46.63 -59.74 -6.28
N ASN A 143 -45.62 -60.57 -5.97
CA ASN A 143 -45.33 -61.85 -6.63
C ASN A 143 -45.37 -61.72 -8.16
N ILE A 144 -44.49 -60.89 -8.71
CA ILE A 144 -44.57 -60.39 -10.08
C ILE A 144 -44.01 -61.40 -11.08
N ILE A 145 -44.72 -61.61 -12.19
CA ILE A 145 -44.19 -62.29 -13.38
C ILE A 145 -43.68 -61.23 -14.36
N VAL A 146 -42.42 -61.36 -14.76
CA VAL A 146 -41.82 -60.51 -15.79
C VAL A 146 -41.57 -61.33 -17.04
N LEU A 147 -42.24 -60.93 -18.12
CA LEU A 147 -42.15 -61.56 -19.44
C LEU A 147 -41.11 -60.84 -20.28
N LEU A 148 -39.99 -61.48 -20.57
CA LEU A 148 -38.82 -60.90 -21.23
C LEU A 148 -38.81 -61.25 -22.73
N TYR A 149 -38.80 -60.23 -23.61
CA TYR A 149 -38.51 -60.39 -25.03
C TYR A 149 -37.01 -60.21 -25.34
N LYS A 150 -36.38 -59.25 -24.66
CA LYS A 150 -34.94 -59.01 -24.67
C LYS A 150 -34.51 -58.47 -23.33
N THR A 151 -33.23 -58.62 -23.00
CA THR A 151 -32.69 -58.05 -21.77
C THR A 151 -32.59 -56.54 -21.89
N THR A 152 -33.14 -55.87 -20.89
CA THR A 152 -33.16 -54.41 -20.75
C THR A 152 -33.04 -54.08 -19.26
N TYR A 153 -32.80 -52.82 -18.92
CA TYR A 153 -32.74 -52.41 -17.52
C TYR A 153 -34.08 -52.67 -16.82
N LEU A 154 -34.01 -53.44 -15.73
CA LEU A 154 -35.11 -53.71 -14.83
C LEU A 154 -34.62 -53.50 -13.40
N PHE A 155 -35.13 -52.49 -12.72
CA PHE A 155 -34.89 -52.29 -11.30
C PHE A 155 -36.10 -52.69 -10.48
N ILE A 156 -35.90 -53.46 -9.42
CA ILE A 156 -36.96 -53.95 -8.54
C ILE A 156 -36.61 -53.59 -7.10
N ASP A 157 -37.46 -52.80 -6.47
CA ASP A 157 -37.30 -52.42 -5.07
C ASP A 157 -38.64 -52.33 -4.36
N GLY A 158 -38.62 -52.10 -3.06
CA GLY A 158 -39.82 -51.97 -2.27
C GLY A 158 -39.55 -51.84 -0.78
N ILE A 159 -40.62 -51.56 -0.03
CA ILE A 159 -40.59 -51.64 1.44
C ILE A 159 -40.33 -53.09 1.89
N VAL A 160 -40.82 -54.04 1.11
CA VAL A 160 -40.57 -55.48 1.29
C VAL A 160 -39.92 -56.08 0.03
N PRO A 161 -39.00 -57.05 0.18
CA PRO A 161 -38.40 -57.74 -0.97
C PRO A 161 -39.46 -58.49 -1.78
N GLN A 162 -39.35 -58.43 -3.11
CA GLN A 162 -40.33 -59.04 -4.01
C GLN A 162 -40.02 -60.52 -4.30
N THR A 163 -41.05 -61.33 -4.50
CA THR A 163 -40.93 -62.63 -5.17
C THR A 163 -41.08 -62.43 -6.68
N LEU A 164 -40.10 -62.91 -7.44
CA LEU A 164 -40.02 -62.67 -8.88
C LEU A 164 -40.03 -63.97 -9.67
N THR A 165 -40.83 -63.99 -10.72
CA THR A 165 -40.76 -65.02 -11.76
C THR A 165 -40.36 -64.39 -13.09
N LEU A 166 -39.26 -64.86 -13.68
CA LEU A 166 -38.80 -64.44 -15.00
C LEU A 166 -39.18 -65.51 -16.03
N GLN A 167 -39.69 -65.08 -17.18
CA GLN A 167 -40.02 -65.99 -18.28
C GLN A 167 -39.68 -65.34 -19.62
N PHE A 168 -38.98 -66.06 -20.49
CA PHE A 168 -38.68 -65.58 -21.83
C PHE A 168 -39.78 -65.93 -22.83
N LYS A 169 -40.24 -64.93 -23.60
CA LYS A 169 -41.22 -65.14 -24.69
C LYS A 169 -40.58 -65.77 -25.93
N GLU A 170 -39.31 -65.50 -26.19
CA GLU A 170 -38.54 -66.07 -27.30
C GLU A 170 -37.28 -66.80 -26.82
N PRO A 171 -37.34 -68.13 -26.60
CA PRO A 171 -36.23 -68.91 -26.04
C PRO A 171 -34.98 -69.01 -26.94
N ALA A 172 -35.06 -68.56 -28.20
CA ALA A 172 -33.99 -68.70 -29.19
C ALA A 172 -32.78 -67.79 -28.89
N LEU A 173 -33.01 -66.60 -28.32
CA LEU A 173 -31.95 -65.61 -27.98
C LEU A 173 -30.97 -66.11 -26.91
N ILE A 174 -31.40 -67.08 -26.10
CA ILE A 174 -30.67 -67.58 -24.92
C ILE A 174 -29.70 -68.71 -25.27
N ARG A 175 -29.95 -69.44 -26.36
CA ARG A 175 -29.17 -70.65 -26.70
C ARG A 175 -27.71 -70.33 -27.01
N ASN A 176 -27.44 -69.16 -27.60
CA ASN A 176 -26.11 -68.70 -28.02
C ASN A 176 -25.35 -67.88 -26.96
N MET A 177 -25.82 -67.88 -25.72
CA MET A 177 -25.17 -67.16 -24.63
C MET A 177 -23.90 -67.89 -24.16
N ASN A 178 -22.77 -67.18 -24.12
CA ASN A 178 -21.44 -67.72 -23.81
C ASN A 178 -21.17 -67.87 -22.31
N GLU A 179 -21.57 -66.90 -21.47
CA GLU A 179 -21.31 -66.96 -20.00
C GLU A 179 -22.47 -66.43 -19.15
N TYR A 180 -22.70 -65.11 -19.11
CA TYR A 180 -23.74 -64.45 -18.28
C TYR A 180 -24.48 -63.35 -19.05
N LEU A 181 -25.73 -63.10 -18.68
CA LEU A 181 -26.62 -62.14 -19.32
C LEU A 181 -27.43 -61.43 -18.23
N TYR A 182 -27.43 -60.11 -18.24
CA TYR A 182 -28.16 -59.29 -17.27
C TYR A 182 -29.63 -59.73 -17.14
N ALA A 183 -30.09 -59.94 -15.91
CA ALA A 183 -31.48 -60.24 -15.62
C ALA A 183 -32.21 -59.01 -15.08
N PHE A 184 -31.80 -58.52 -13.91
CA PHE A 184 -32.36 -57.35 -13.25
C PHE A 184 -31.44 -56.90 -12.09
N THR A 185 -31.73 -55.74 -11.51
CA THR A 185 -31.07 -55.20 -10.33
C THR A 185 -32.11 -54.96 -9.25
N GLY A 186 -31.87 -55.29 -7.99
CA GLY A 186 -32.90 -55.05 -6.97
C GLY A 186 -32.80 -55.86 -5.69
N THR A 187 -33.88 -55.79 -4.93
CA THR A 187 -34.07 -56.44 -3.63
C THR A 187 -35.19 -57.47 -3.75
N VAL A 188 -34.84 -58.76 -3.72
CA VAL A 188 -35.79 -59.87 -3.94
C VAL A 188 -35.66 -60.93 -2.85
N ASN A 189 -36.80 -61.53 -2.48
CA ASN A 189 -36.84 -62.65 -1.52
C ASN A 189 -36.49 -63.97 -2.21
N SER A 190 -37.11 -64.22 -3.37
CA SER A 190 -36.89 -65.41 -4.17
C SER A 190 -37.05 -65.09 -5.64
N THR A 191 -36.29 -65.80 -6.48
CA THR A 191 -36.36 -65.68 -7.93
C THR A 191 -36.54 -67.04 -8.55
N THR A 192 -37.39 -67.12 -9.57
CA THR A 192 -37.67 -68.35 -10.30
C THR A 192 -37.65 -68.07 -11.79
N ILE A 193 -37.20 -69.03 -12.59
CA ILE A 193 -37.28 -68.96 -14.06
C ILE A 193 -38.25 -70.04 -14.52
N ILE A 194 -39.22 -69.68 -15.36
CA ILE A 194 -40.12 -70.64 -16.01
C ILE A 194 -39.70 -70.79 -17.47
N ASP A 195 -38.53 -71.40 -17.68
CA ASP A 195 -38.03 -71.74 -19.00
C ASP A 195 -37.34 -73.10 -18.93
N GLY A 196 -37.72 -74.02 -19.82
CA GLY A 196 -37.13 -75.38 -19.90
C GLY A 196 -35.67 -75.41 -20.39
N SER A 197 -34.92 -74.32 -20.21
CA SER A 197 -33.60 -74.04 -20.77
C SER A 197 -32.43 -74.43 -19.85
N GLY A 198 -32.70 -74.81 -18.60
CA GLY A 198 -31.68 -75.18 -17.61
C GLY A 198 -30.86 -74.01 -17.07
N LEU A 199 -31.30 -72.77 -17.31
CA LEU A 199 -30.69 -71.57 -16.73
C LEU A 199 -30.99 -71.43 -15.24
N GLN A 200 -30.07 -70.79 -14.53
CA GLN A 200 -30.25 -70.32 -13.16
C GLN A 200 -30.05 -68.81 -13.07
N ILE A 201 -30.66 -68.19 -12.06
CA ILE A 201 -30.40 -66.80 -11.69
C ILE A 201 -29.29 -66.80 -10.65
N VAL A 202 -28.20 -66.10 -10.95
CA VAL A 202 -27.07 -65.92 -10.03
C VAL A 202 -26.94 -64.45 -9.68
N VAL A 203 -26.46 -64.18 -8.47
CA VAL A 203 -26.13 -62.82 -8.04
C VAL A 203 -24.69 -62.54 -8.43
N LEU A 204 -24.48 -61.51 -9.24
CA LEU A 204 -23.16 -61.08 -9.68
C LEU A 204 -22.45 -60.25 -8.60
N CYS A 205 -23.18 -59.39 -7.90
CA CYS A 205 -22.66 -58.69 -6.74
C CYS A 205 -23.78 -58.07 -5.89
N TYR A 206 -23.43 -57.68 -4.66
CA TYR A 206 -24.30 -56.91 -3.78
C TYR A 206 -23.67 -55.56 -3.46
N GLN A 207 -24.43 -54.48 -3.64
CA GLN A 207 -23.99 -53.13 -3.30
C GLN A 207 -25.13 -52.34 -2.67
N ASN A 208 -24.91 -51.80 -1.47
CA ASN A 208 -25.95 -51.11 -0.68
C ASN A 208 -27.26 -51.90 -0.55
N HIS A 209 -27.16 -53.20 -0.25
CA HIS A 209 -28.28 -54.16 -0.14
C HIS A 209 -28.98 -54.55 -1.45
N TYR A 210 -28.66 -53.92 -2.58
CA TYR A 210 -29.18 -54.30 -3.90
C TYR A 210 -28.29 -55.35 -4.56
N GLY A 211 -28.91 -56.41 -5.08
CA GLY A 211 -28.22 -57.42 -5.88
C GLY A 211 -28.30 -57.08 -7.38
N ARG A 212 -27.19 -57.26 -8.10
CA ARG A 212 -27.21 -57.36 -9.57
C ARG A 212 -27.35 -58.83 -9.95
N TYR A 213 -28.43 -59.19 -10.63
CA TYR A 213 -28.74 -60.57 -10.99
C TYR A 213 -28.50 -60.80 -12.48
N ALA A 214 -28.00 -61.99 -12.81
CA ALA A 214 -27.80 -62.43 -14.19
C ALA A 214 -28.33 -63.85 -14.39
N PHE A 215 -28.78 -64.11 -15.60
CA PHE A 215 -28.95 -65.47 -16.09
C PHE A 215 -27.57 -66.12 -16.27
N SER A 216 -27.44 -67.38 -15.90
CA SER A 216 -26.20 -68.14 -16.07
C SER A 216 -26.47 -69.62 -16.34
N LYS A 217 -25.57 -70.25 -17.10
CA LYS A 217 -25.49 -71.70 -17.28
C LYS A 217 -24.58 -72.38 -16.26
N THR A 218 -23.73 -71.62 -15.57
CA THR A 218 -22.73 -72.11 -14.60
C THR A 218 -22.85 -71.39 -13.26
N ALA A 219 -22.29 -71.97 -12.20
CA ALA A 219 -22.18 -71.29 -10.91
C ALA A 219 -21.15 -70.15 -11.02
N PHE A 220 -21.47 -69.01 -10.43
CA PHE A 220 -20.63 -67.81 -10.47
C PHE A 220 -19.77 -67.71 -9.19
N SER A 221 -18.48 -67.46 -9.34
CA SER A 221 -17.51 -67.52 -8.22
C SER A 221 -16.81 -66.19 -7.90
N LYS A 222 -16.99 -65.12 -8.69
CA LYS A 222 -16.24 -63.87 -8.53
C LYS A 222 -17.14 -62.65 -8.62
N GLU A 223 -17.34 -61.95 -7.51
CA GLU A 223 -18.12 -60.72 -7.45
C GLU A 223 -17.76 -59.69 -8.56
N ASN A 224 -18.77 -59.19 -9.29
CA ASN A 224 -18.60 -58.24 -10.39
C ASN A 224 -19.65 -57.10 -10.37
N CYS A 225 -19.30 -55.99 -9.74
CA CYS A 225 -20.06 -54.73 -9.79
C CYS A 225 -19.53 -53.73 -10.82
N GLU A 226 -18.69 -54.17 -11.75
CA GLU A 226 -18.00 -53.27 -12.68
C GLU A 226 -18.91 -52.87 -13.84
N CYS A 227 -18.94 -51.57 -14.11
CA CYS A 227 -19.50 -50.97 -15.30
C CYS A 227 -18.37 -50.66 -16.27
N ILE A 228 -18.26 -51.49 -17.31
CA ILE A 228 -17.22 -51.38 -18.34
C ILE A 228 -17.88 -50.86 -19.62
N PRO A 229 -17.49 -49.67 -20.12
CA PRO A 229 -17.97 -49.19 -21.41
C PRO A 229 -17.45 -50.11 -22.52
N LEU A 230 -18.38 -50.65 -23.31
CA LEU A 230 -18.08 -51.52 -24.46
C LEU A 230 -17.80 -50.70 -25.72
N ASP A 231 -18.26 -49.46 -25.75
CA ASP A 231 -17.97 -48.51 -26.82
C ASP A 231 -16.54 -47.98 -26.68
N TYR A 232 -15.79 -47.97 -27.79
CA TYR A 232 -14.43 -47.42 -27.87
C TYR A 232 -14.39 -45.88 -27.89
N SER A 233 -15.48 -45.20 -27.48
CA SER A 233 -15.53 -43.75 -27.37
C SER A 233 -14.99 -43.29 -26.01
N GLN A 234 -14.13 -42.28 -25.99
CA GLN A 234 -13.66 -41.58 -24.77
C GLN A 234 -14.75 -40.71 -24.12
N LYS A 235 -16.02 -41.07 -24.30
CA LYS A 235 -17.20 -40.36 -23.82
C LYS A 235 -18.16 -41.35 -23.18
N ILE A 236 -18.55 -41.08 -21.93
CA ILE A 236 -19.59 -41.80 -21.21
C ILE A 236 -20.86 -40.95 -21.28
N LEU A 237 -21.68 -41.26 -22.27
CA LEU A 237 -22.97 -40.63 -22.54
C LEU A 237 -24.10 -41.48 -21.94
N LYS A 238 -25.30 -40.92 -21.80
CA LYS A 238 -26.52 -41.71 -21.49
C LYS A 238 -26.84 -42.79 -22.53
N SER A 239 -26.26 -42.69 -23.72
CA SER A 239 -26.37 -43.69 -24.79
C SER A 239 -25.24 -44.72 -24.81
N THR A 240 -24.24 -44.61 -23.92
CA THR A 240 -23.09 -45.52 -23.90
C THR A 240 -23.54 -46.94 -23.58
N VAL A 241 -23.07 -47.90 -24.37
CA VAL A 241 -23.31 -49.31 -24.14
C VAL A 241 -22.30 -49.83 -23.13
N PHE A 242 -22.80 -50.30 -21.99
CA PHE A 242 -22.01 -50.97 -20.96
C PHE A 242 -22.17 -52.48 -21.03
N ASN A 243 -21.28 -53.20 -20.36
CA ASN A 243 -21.42 -54.63 -20.08
C ASN A 243 -22.74 -54.99 -19.38
N TYR A 244 -23.33 -54.07 -18.61
CA TYR A 244 -24.65 -54.21 -18.01
C TYR A 244 -25.52 -52.96 -18.23
N PRO A 245 -26.81 -53.10 -18.55
CA PRO A 245 -27.68 -51.96 -18.84
C PRO A 245 -27.97 -51.08 -17.63
N ASP A 246 -27.86 -51.61 -16.40
CA ASP A 246 -28.06 -50.87 -15.15
C ASP A 246 -26.97 -49.83 -14.87
N CYS A 247 -25.83 -49.90 -15.55
CA CYS A 247 -24.76 -48.92 -15.44
C CYS A 247 -25.17 -47.50 -15.86
N VAL A 248 -26.13 -47.36 -16.78
CA VAL A 248 -26.62 -46.04 -17.23
C VAL A 248 -27.69 -45.48 -16.30
N TYR A 249 -28.53 -46.35 -15.73
CA TYR A 249 -29.72 -45.94 -14.98
C TYR A 249 -29.47 -45.88 -13.46
N ASN A 250 -28.55 -46.70 -12.94
CA ASN A 250 -28.20 -46.80 -11.51
C ASN A 250 -26.68 -46.69 -11.30
N SER A 251 -26.02 -45.80 -12.02
CA SER A 251 -24.56 -45.64 -11.98
C SER A 251 -24.02 -45.44 -10.55
N SER A 252 -24.76 -44.75 -9.68
CA SER A 252 -24.43 -44.50 -8.27
C SER A 252 -24.25 -45.77 -7.43
N MET A 253 -24.77 -46.92 -7.86
CA MET A 253 -24.65 -48.20 -7.16
C MET A 253 -23.43 -49.00 -7.59
N PHE A 254 -22.73 -48.61 -8.65
CA PHE A 254 -21.75 -49.47 -9.32
C PHE A 254 -20.40 -48.81 -9.53
N ASN A 255 -19.40 -49.67 -9.77
CA ASN A 255 -18.01 -49.26 -9.93
C ASN A 255 -17.73 -48.99 -11.41
N LEU A 256 -17.45 -47.74 -11.78
CA LEU A 256 -17.03 -47.41 -13.14
C LEU A 256 -15.59 -47.84 -13.37
N ASN A 257 -15.38 -48.73 -14.34
CA ASN A 257 -14.05 -49.20 -14.72
C ASN A 257 -13.61 -48.52 -16.02
N LEU A 258 -12.67 -47.59 -15.89
CA LEU A 258 -12.14 -46.75 -16.98
C LEU A 258 -10.80 -47.25 -17.53
N SER A 259 -10.52 -48.55 -17.43
CA SER A 259 -9.21 -49.11 -17.80
C SER A 259 -8.89 -49.07 -19.30
N ASN A 260 -9.88 -48.86 -20.16
CA ASN A 260 -9.70 -48.90 -21.62
C ASN A 260 -8.97 -47.67 -22.20
N TYR A 261 -9.09 -46.49 -21.56
CA TYR A 261 -8.48 -45.24 -22.01
C TYR A 261 -7.95 -44.40 -20.86
N MET A 262 -7.00 -43.49 -21.16
CA MET A 262 -6.44 -42.54 -20.20
C MET A 262 -7.33 -41.32 -19.94
N SER A 263 -8.21 -40.96 -20.89
CA SER A 263 -9.05 -39.75 -20.81
C SER A 263 -10.51 -40.05 -21.13
N TRP A 264 -11.39 -39.46 -20.32
CA TRP A 264 -12.83 -39.67 -20.38
C TRP A 264 -13.60 -38.36 -20.17
N ASN A 265 -14.64 -38.18 -20.96
CA ASN A 265 -15.65 -37.15 -20.75
C ASN A 265 -16.93 -37.81 -20.22
N LEU A 266 -17.43 -37.35 -19.08
CA LEU A 266 -18.60 -37.89 -18.40
C LEU A 266 -19.82 -36.98 -18.61
N ASP A 267 -20.94 -37.59 -19.01
CA ASP A 267 -22.30 -37.04 -18.90
C ASP A 267 -23.10 -37.67 -17.73
N ILE A 268 -22.57 -38.75 -17.15
CA ILE A 268 -23.14 -39.45 -16.00
C ILE A 268 -22.22 -39.19 -14.80
N TYR A 269 -22.73 -38.47 -13.80
CA TYR A 269 -21.91 -37.86 -12.74
C TYR A 269 -22.02 -38.54 -11.37
N GLU A 270 -22.84 -39.58 -11.21
CA GLU A 270 -22.97 -40.28 -9.93
C GLU A 270 -22.45 -41.70 -10.09
N TRP A 271 -21.45 -42.08 -9.30
CA TRP A 271 -20.87 -43.42 -9.33
C TRP A 271 -20.56 -43.91 -7.92
N TYR A 272 -20.63 -45.21 -7.68
CA TYR A 272 -20.19 -45.73 -6.38
C TYR A 272 -18.68 -45.53 -6.21
N THR A 273 -17.90 -45.91 -7.22
CA THR A 273 -16.46 -45.63 -7.29
C THR A 273 -16.00 -45.56 -8.73
N ILE A 274 -14.88 -44.90 -8.96
CA ILE A 274 -14.21 -44.88 -10.26
C ILE A 274 -12.79 -45.37 -10.07
N TYR A 275 -12.35 -46.29 -10.92
CA TYR A 275 -10.94 -46.66 -11.00
C TYR A 275 -10.52 -46.95 -12.44
N SER A 276 -9.22 -46.89 -12.65
CA SER A 276 -8.57 -47.24 -13.92
C SER A 276 -7.26 -47.96 -13.62
N ASN A 277 -6.96 -49.00 -14.39
CA ASN A 277 -5.64 -49.63 -14.38
C ASN A 277 -4.58 -48.79 -15.10
N ASN A 278 -4.97 -47.69 -15.75
CA ASN A 278 -4.03 -46.76 -16.35
C ASN A 278 -3.25 -46.00 -15.26
N PRO A 279 -1.95 -45.72 -15.48
CA PRO A 279 -1.12 -45.01 -14.52
C PRO A 279 -1.59 -43.57 -14.27
N MET A 280 -2.29 -42.98 -15.24
CA MET A 280 -2.90 -41.65 -15.14
C MET A 280 -4.30 -41.64 -15.75
N MET A 281 -5.27 -41.08 -15.02
CA MET A 281 -6.67 -41.01 -15.42
C MET A 281 -7.15 -39.56 -15.49
N TRP A 282 -7.73 -39.15 -16.62
CA TRP A 282 -8.25 -37.80 -16.86
C TRP A 282 -9.76 -37.84 -16.98
N ILE A 283 -10.46 -37.08 -16.14
CA ILE A 283 -11.92 -37.01 -16.11
C ILE A 283 -12.36 -35.58 -16.34
N THR A 284 -13.15 -35.39 -17.39
CA THR A 284 -13.76 -34.11 -17.79
C THR A 284 -15.28 -34.24 -17.85
N GLY A 285 -16.00 -33.13 -17.91
CA GLY A 285 -17.45 -33.12 -18.04
C GLY A 285 -17.99 -31.73 -18.35
N SER A 286 -19.32 -31.59 -18.30
CA SER A 286 -20.01 -30.33 -18.58
C SER A 286 -19.85 -29.31 -17.45
N ASN A 287 -19.71 -28.02 -17.80
CA ASN A 287 -19.65 -26.93 -16.83
C ASN A 287 -20.90 -26.94 -15.92
N ASN A 288 -20.70 -26.81 -14.60
CA ASN A 288 -21.70 -26.81 -13.52
C ASN A 288 -22.17 -28.18 -12.98
N GLN A 289 -21.66 -29.29 -13.49
CA GLN A 289 -22.00 -30.62 -12.96
C GLN A 289 -21.07 -31.03 -11.82
N VAL A 290 -21.57 -31.86 -10.90
CA VAL A 290 -20.82 -32.36 -9.73
C VAL A 290 -20.67 -33.86 -9.83
N LEU A 291 -19.44 -34.35 -9.85
CA LEU A 291 -19.11 -35.78 -9.77
C LEU A 291 -19.30 -36.25 -8.32
N GLU A 292 -20.26 -37.13 -8.07
CA GLU A 292 -20.53 -37.70 -6.76
C GLU A 292 -20.02 -39.14 -6.69
N LEU A 293 -19.19 -39.41 -5.68
CA LEU A 293 -18.54 -40.69 -5.42
C LEU A 293 -18.84 -41.16 -4.00
N GLU A 294 -19.41 -42.36 -3.86
CA GLU A 294 -19.55 -42.99 -2.54
C GLU A 294 -18.18 -43.36 -1.96
N LYS A 295 -17.31 -43.89 -2.80
CA LYS A 295 -15.94 -44.27 -2.48
C LYS A 295 -14.98 -43.84 -3.58
N PHE A 296 -13.83 -43.31 -3.20
CA PHE A 296 -12.72 -43.09 -4.12
C PHE A 296 -11.43 -43.69 -3.55
N ASP A 297 -10.82 -44.62 -4.27
CA ASP A 297 -9.55 -45.24 -3.87
C ASP A 297 -8.44 -44.73 -4.79
N MET A 298 -7.53 -43.93 -4.23
CA MET A 298 -6.39 -43.38 -4.95
C MET A 298 -5.35 -44.48 -5.20
N LYS A 299 -5.55 -45.24 -6.29
CA LYS A 299 -4.64 -46.32 -6.73
C LYS A 299 -3.67 -45.89 -7.84
N SER A 300 -4.02 -44.88 -8.63
CA SER A 300 -3.24 -44.31 -9.74
C SER A 300 -3.26 -42.78 -9.67
N SER A 301 -2.44 -42.10 -10.47
CA SER A 301 -2.51 -40.63 -10.60
C SER A 301 -3.80 -40.25 -11.34
N PHE A 302 -4.37 -39.10 -11.00
CA PHE A 302 -5.64 -38.66 -11.57
C PHE A 302 -5.69 -37.15 -11.76
N SER A 303 -6.51 -36.72 -12.72
CA SER A 303 -6.81 -35.32 -13.00
C SER A 303 -8.31 -35.19 -13.22
N ILE A 304 -9.01 -34.56 -12.29
CA ILE A 304 -10.47 -34.41 -12.33
C ILE A 304 -10.82 -32.93 -12.49
N PHE A 305 -11.47 -32.61 -13.61
CA PHE A 305 -11.79 -31.23 -14.03
C PHE A 305 -13.23 -30.80 -13.70
N LEU A 306 -13.81 -31.37 -12.64
CA LEU A 306 -15.20 -31.16 -12.23
C LEU A 306 -15.28 -31.02 -10.71
N ASN A 307 -16.28 -30.28 -10.22
CA ASN A 307 -16.60 -30.28 -8.80
C ASN A 307 -16.86 -31.72 -8.36
N THR A 308 -16.24 -32.16 -7.26
CA THR A 308 -16.30 -33.56 -6.83
C THR A 308 -16.74 -33.66 -5.38
N LYS A 309 -17.68 -34.56 -5.09
CA LYS A 309 -18.04 -34.96 -3.72
C LYS A 309 -17.64 -36.40 -3.49
N ILE A 310 -16.94 -36.65 -2.40
CA ILE A 310 -16.44 -37.97 -2.03
C ILE A 310 -16.92 -38.28 -0.61
N ASN A 311 -17.76 -39.31 -0.46
CA ASN A 311 -18.18 -39.75 0.87
C ASN A 311 -17.03 -40.43 1.61
N ASN A 312 -16.32 -41.37 0.97
CA ASN A 312 -15.18 -42.06 1.59
C ASN A 312 -13.95 -42.09 0.67
N LEU A 313 -12.92 -41.33 1.04
CA LEU A 313 -11.62 -41.31 0.36
C LEU A 313 -10.66 -42.32 1.00
N THR A 314 -10.17 -43.28 0.24
CA THR A 314 -9.10 -44.19 0.67
C THR A 314 -7.81 -43.85 -0.06
N ILE A 315 -6.74 -43.59 0.69
CA ILE A 315 -5.39 -43.39 0.13
C ILE A 315 -4.54 -44.58 0.55
N SER A 316 -4.31 -45.50 -0.38
CA SER A 316 -3.56 -46.74 -0.13
C SER A 316 -2.08 -46.64 -0.53
N ARG A 317 -1.76 -45.75 -1.48
CA ARG A 317 -0.42 -45.40 -1.96
C ARG A 317 -0.37 -43.92 -2.33
N LEU A 318 0.75 -43.24 -2.02
CA LEU A 318 1.00 -41.89 -2.51
C LEU A 318 1.53 -41.98 -3.95
N ASN A 319 0.68 -41.61 -4.90
CA ASN A 319 1.11 -41.41 -6.28
C ASN A 319 1.29 -39.92 -6.53
N VAL A 320 2.48 -39.54 -6.98
CA VAL A 320 2.79 -38.14 -7.33
C VAL A 320 1.98 -37.78 -8.58
N GLY A 321 1.04 -36.85 -8.47
CA GLY A 321 0.27 -36.32 -9.61
C GLY A 321 -1.25 -36.51 -9.56
N GLY A 322 -1.86 -36.72 -8.40
CA GLY A 322 -3.31 -36.62 -8.22
C GLY A 322 -3.75 -35.16 -7.99
N TRP A 323 -4.62 -34.61 -8.84
CA TRP A 323 -5.21 -33.29 -8.62
C TRP A 323 -6.68 -33.18 -9.02
N PHE A 324 -7.36 -32.27 -8.33
CA PHE A 324 -8.68 -31.78 -8.68
C PHE A 324 -8.55 -30.33 -9.14
N ASP A 325 -9.08 -30.04 -10.31
CA ASP A 325 -9.09 -28.68 -10.88
C ASP A 325 -10.19 -27.80 -10.26
N SER A 326 -11.21 -28.45 -9.70
CA SER A 326 -12.42 -27.82 -9.16
C SER A 326 -12.59 -28.13 -7.68
N ASN A 327 -13.68 -27.63 -7.06
CA ASN A 327 -13.91 -27.81 -5.63
C ASN A 327 -14.09 -29.29 -5.27
N VAL A 328 -13.56 -29.69 -4.11
CA VAL A 328 -13.72 -31.04 -3.59
C VAL A 328 -14.32 -31.02 -2.20
N GLU A 329 -15.33 -31.85 -1.98
CA GLU A 329 -15.92 -32.12 -0.67
C GLU A 329 -15.59 -33.55 -0.26
N ILE A 330 -15.03 -33.76 0.94
CA ILE A 330 -14.62 -35.09 1.42
C ILE A 330 -15.13 -35.34 2.83
N LYS A 331 -16.09 -36.26 2.99
CA LYS A 331 -16.68 -36.52 4.32
C LYS A 331 -15.76 -37.34 5.22
N GLN A 332 -15.27 -38.47 4.73
CA GLN A 332 -14.42 -39.39 5.49
C GLN A 332 -13.15 -39.74 4.72
N VAL A 333 -12.05 -39.91 5.45
CA VAL A 333 -10.74 -40.26 4.88
C VAL A 333 -10.17 -41.45 5.62
N ASN A 334 -9.63 -42.40 4.86
CA ASN A 334 -8.92 -43.57 5.33
C ASN A 334 -7.50 -43.54 4.77
N LEU A 335 -6.52 -43.28 5.64
CA LEU A 335 -5.13 -43.07 5.29
C LEU A 335 -4.19 -43.87 6.19
N LYS A 336 -3.03 -44.27 5.66
CA LYS A 336 -1.99 -44.96 6.44
C LYS A 336 -1.18 -43.95 7.28
N PRO A 337 -0.71 -44.33 8.49
CA PRO A 337 0.08 -43.44 9.35
C PRO A 337 1.36 -42.90 8.70
N GLU A 338 1.94 -43.65 7.76
CA GLU A 338 3.17 -43.29 7.03
C GLU A 338 3.02 -42.10 6.07
N PHE A 339 1.80 -41.58 5.89
CA PHE A 339 1.50 -40.40 5.08
C PHE A 339 1.48 -39.10 5.88
N LYS A 340 1.72 -39.17 7.19
CA LYS A 340 1.98 -37.99 8.01
C LYS A 340 3.12 -37.18 7.38
N ASN A 341 2.98 -35.84 7.37
CA ASN A 341 3.97 -34.91 6.84
C ASN A 341 4.22 -35.03 5.31
N LYS A 342 3.21 -35.43 4.52
CA LYS A 342 3.29 -35.48 3.06
C LYS A 342 2.10 -34.79 2.40
N ILE A 343 2.32 -34.25 1.19
CA ILE A 343 1.24 -33.78 0.32
C ILE A 343 0.51 -35.01 -0.23
N LEU A 344 -0.79 -35.10 0.03
CA LEU A 344 -1.61 -36.25 -0.37
C LEU A 344 -2.08 -36.11 -1.81
N PHE A 345 -2.58 -34.92 -2.17
CA PHE A 345 -3.04 -34.53 -3.51
C PHE A 345 -3.20 -33.00 -3.57
N VAL A 346 -3.55 -32.49 -4.75
CA VAL A 346 -3.68 -31.06 -5.03
C VAL A 346 -5.13 -30.70 -5.37
N VAL A 347 -5.62 -29.55 -4.93
CA VAL A 347 -6.96 -29.01 -5.25
C VAL A 347 -6.85 -27.53 -5.60
N HIS A 348 -7.24 -27.13 -6.82
CA HIS A 348 -7.04 -25.75 -7.29
C HIS A 348 -8.07 -24.74 -6.74
N ASN A 349 -9.37 -25.09 -6.75
CA ASN A 349 -10.43 -24.14 -6.33
C ASN A 349 -10.79 -24.20 -4.83
N GLY A 350 -10.54 -25.34 -4.16
CA GLY A 350 -10.65 -25.45 -2.70
C GLY A 350 -11.22 -26.75 -2.15
N LEU A 351 -10.88 -27.05 -0.90
CA LEU A 351 -11.40 -28.16 -0.10
C LEU A 351 -12.53 -27.65 0.82
N LEU A 352 -13.77 -28.10 0.59
CA LEU A 352 -14.94 -27.50 1.25
C LEU A 352 -15.26 -28.09 2.63
N ILE A 353 -15.01 -29.39 2.85
CA ILE A 353 -15.31 -30.09 4.12
C ILE A 353 -14.32 -31.26 4.26
N SER A 354 -13.61 -31.34 5.40
CA SER A 354 -12.95 -32.55 5.90
C SER A 354 -12.62 -32.43 7.39
N GLU A 355 -12.98 -33.43 8.20
CA GLU A 355 -12.61 -33.47 9.61
C GLU A 355 -11.12 -33.79 9.83
N GLN A 356 -10.49 -34.50 8.89
CA GLN A 356 -9.13 -35.04 9.04
C GLN A 356 -8.07 -34.37 8.15
N LEU A 357 -8.50 -33.70 7.08
CA LEU A 357 -7.60 -33.02 6.13
C LEU A 357 -7.63 -31.51 6.29
N GLU A 358 -6.51 -30.90 5.95
CA GLU A 358 -6.34 -29.46 5.84
C GLU A 358 -5.68 -29.14 4.51
N SER A 359 -5.87 -27.91 4.04
CA SER A 359 -5.28 -27.43 2.80
C SER A 359 -4.53 -26.12 3.00
N CYS A 360 -3.41 -25.96 2.29
CA CYS A 360 -2.70 -24.69 2.22
C CYS A 360 -2.24 -24.39 0.80
N GLY A 361 -2.71 -23.26 0.25
CA GLY A 361 -2.77 -23.08 -1.19
C GLY A 361 -3.51 -24.27 -1.81
N GLU A 362 -2.92 -24.89 -2.83
CA GLU A 362 -3.51 -26.07 -3.48
C GLU A 362 -3.18 -27.40 -2.78
N ARG A 363 -2.32 -27.42 -1.76
CA ARG A 363 -1.79 -28.66 -1.18
C ARG A 363 -2.75 -29.19 -0.13
N VAL A 364 -3.15 -30.46 -0.22
CA VAL A 364 -3.96 -31.13 0.81
C VAL A 364 -3.10 -32.12 1.60
N PHE A 365 -3.20 -32.04 2.92
CA PHE A 365 -2.43 -32.84 3.88
C PHE A 365 -3.27 -33.16 5.13
N THR A 366 -2.73 -33.95 6.05
CA THR A 366 -3.44 -34.33 7.29
C THR A 366 -3.35 -33.22 8.34
N LYS A 367 -4.41 -33.01 9.13
CA LYS A 367 -4.42 -31.98 10.20
C LYS A 367 -3.37 -32.19 11.30
N ASP A 368 -2.89 -33.41 11.48
CA ASP A 368 -1.86 -33.76 12.46
C ASP A 368 -0.42 -33.56 11.95
N CYS A 369 -0.24 -32.81 10.85
CA CYS A 369 1.06 -32.55 10.25
C CYS A 369 1.99 -31.72 11.17
N ASP A 370 3.22 -32.21 11.38
CA ASP A 370 4.26 -31.55 12.17
C ASP A 370 5.08 -30.53 11.35
N ILE A 371 4.99 -30.59 10.02
CA ILE A 371 5.72 -29.71 9.10
C ILE A 371 4.79 -28.61 8.61
N ASP A 372 5.28 -27.38 8.52
CA ASP A 372 4.53 -26.28 7.92
C ASP A 372 4.43 -26.45 6.40
N MET A 373 3.26 -26.92 5.95
CA MET A 373 2.96 -27.22 4.55
C MET A 373 2.72 -25.98 3.69
N CYS A 374 2.62 -24.80 4.30
CA CYS A 374 2.40 -23.52 3.63
C CYS A 374 3.68 -22.87 3.10
N VAL A 375 4.86 -23.43 3.39
CA VAL A 375 6.13 -22.80 3.05
C VAL A 375 6.51 -23.03 1.59
N CYS A 376 7.02 -21.99 0.95
CA CYS A 376 7.67 -22.00 -0.36
C CYS A 376 9.09 -21.47 -0.22
N ASP A 377 10.08 -22.34 -0.46
CA ASP A 377 11.49 -21.98 -0.46
C ASP A 377 11.89 -21.41 -1.82
N TYR A 378 12.43 -20.20 -1.84
CA TYR A 378 12.96 -19.58 -3.06
C TYR A 378 14.43 -19.92 -3.26
N ARG A 379 14.78 -20.47 -4.44
CA ARG A 379 16.13 -20.80 -4.87
C ARG A 379 16.47 -20.17 -6.21
N THR A 380 17.69 -19.66 -6.31
CA THR A 380 18.29 -19.25 -7.59
C THR A 380 19.37 -20.25 -7.97
N THR A 381 19.21 -20.95 -9.09
CA THR A 381 20.30 -21.70 -9.74
C THR A 381 20.96 -20.82 -10.81
N SER A 382 22.06 -21.28 -11.40
CA SER A 382 22.74 -20.57 -12.50
C SER A 382 21.90 -20.46 -13.77
N SER A 383 20.80 -21.22 -13.89
CA SER A 383 19.97 -21.32 -15.11
C SER A 383 18.47 -21.08 -14.89
N SER A 384 17.97 -21.07 -13.65
CA SER A 384 16.54 -20.94 -13.34
C SER A 384 16.31 -20.33 -11.95
N THR A 385 15.17 -19.64 -11.79
CA THR A 385 14.58 -19.39 -10.47
C THR A 385 13.61 -20.53 -10.18
N GLU A 386 13.76 -21.17 -9.02
CA GLU A 386 12.96 -22.32 -8.63
C GLU A 386 12.33 -22.08 -7.27
N PHE A 387 11.01 -22.26 -7.20
CA PHE A 387 10.29 -22.34 -5.94
C PHE A 387 10.15 -23.81 -5.58
N THR A 388 10.57 -24.15 -4.36
CA THR A 388 10.63 -25.52 -3.88
C THR A 388 9.89 -25.68 -2.56
N PHE A 389 9.46 -26.90 -2.27
CA PHE A 389 8.99 -27.32 -0.95
C PHE A 389 9.78 -28.57 -0.56
N LEU A 390 10.45 -28.58 0.60
CA LEU A 390 11.31 -29.68 1.03
C LEU A 390 12.33 -30.14 -0.05
N ASN A 391 12.91 -29.20 -0.80
CA ASN A 391 13.82 -29.44 -1.93
C ASN A 391 13.19 -30.06 -3.19
N GLN A 392 11.86 -30.16 -3.28
CA GLN A 392 11.16 -30.62 -4.49
C GLN A 392 10.53 -29.43 -5.22
N ASN A 393 10.53 -29.44 -6.55
CA ASN A 393 9.87 -28.41 -7.35
C ASN A 393 8.38 -28.35 -7.00
N ALA A 394 7.92 -27.17 -6.60
CA ALA A 394 6.54 -26.95 -6.17
C ALA A 394 5.87 -25.93 -7.11
N ASN A 395 5.25 -26.43 -8.18
CA ASN A 395 4.60 -25.60 -9.19
C ASN A 395 3.53 -24.67 -8.61
N ASN A 396 2.87 -25.06 -7.52
CA ASN A 396 1.85 -24.23 -6.86
C ASN A 396 2.41 -22.99 -6.15
N CYS A 397 3.72 -22.92 -5.88
CA CYS A 397 4.34 -21.69 -5.38
C CYS A 397 4.42 -20.59 -6.44
N LEU A 398 4.18 -20.93 -7.72
CA LEU A 398 4.22 -20.00 -8.84
C LEU A 398 2.84 -19.43 -9.19
N ASP A 399 1.74 -19.96 -8.66
CA ASP A 399 0.40 -19.46 -8.98
C ASP A 399 0.05 -18.21 -8.15
N ASN A 400 -0.18 -17.09 -8.83
CA ASN A 400 -0.48 -15.79 -8.24
C ASN A 400 -1.82 -15.76 -7.49
N THR A 401 -2.73 -16.70 -7.77
CA THR A 401 -4.03 -16.79 -7.07
C THR A 401 -3.91 -17.42 -5.69
N ASN A 402 -2.93 -18.31 -5.50
CA ASN A 402 -2.78 -19.13 -4.30
C ASN A 402 -1.68 -18.65 -3.35
N SER A 403 -0.79 -17.77 -3.81
CA SER A 403 0.33 -17.27 -3.02
C SER A 403 -0.10 -16.49 -1.75
N ILE A 404 -1.32 -15.92 -1.72
CA ILE A 404 -1.84 -15.18 -0.55
C ILE A 404 -1.96 -16.01 0.73
N GLN A 405 -2.05 -17.34 0.60
CA GLN A 405 -2.09 -18.29 1.72
C GLN A 405 -0.73 -18.95 2.01
N LEU A 406 0.29 -18.68 1.19
CA LEU A 406 1.59 -19.32 1.26
C LEU A 406 2.63 -18.40 1.92
N LYS A 407 3.61 -19.01 2.57
CA LYS A 407 4.73 -18.32 3.24
C LYS A 407 5.97 -18.40 2.37
N LEU A 408 6.62 -17.28 2.10
CA LEU A 408 7.84 -17.23 1.32
C LEU A 408 9.07 -17.30 2.25
N ASN A 409 9.90 -18.33 2.07
CA ASN A 409 11.17 -18.48 2.75
C ASN A 409 12.33 -18.15 1.81
N ILE A 410 13.16 -17.17 2.18
CA ILE A 410 14.33 -16.73 1.41
C ILE A 410 15.60 -16.96 2.23
N ASN A 411 16.49 -17.83 1.75
CA ASN A 411 17.70 -18.24 2.46
C ASN A 411 18.98 -17.89 1.67
N ASN A 412 19.69 -16.81 1.99
CA ASN A 412 20.96 -16.44 1.33
C ASN A 412 20.88 -16.16 -0.18
N TYR A 413 19.71 -15.74 -0.69
CA TYR A 413 19.48 -15.46 -2.12
C TYR A 413 18.92 -14.05 -2.37
N THR A 414 19.00 -13.61 -3.63
CA THR A 414 18.31 -12.40 -4.10
C THR A 414 16.95 -12.78 -4.68
N TYR A 415 15.88 -12.38 -4.01
CA TYR A 415 14.51 -12.54 -4.52
C TYR A 415 14.20 -11.47 -5.55
N LEU A 416 13.78 -11.92 -6.74
CA LEU A 416 13.36 -11.09 -7.85
C LEU A 416 11.84 -11.26 -8.01
N PRO A 417 11.03 -10.28 -7.57
CA PRO A 417 9.59 -10.33 -7.76
C PRO A 417 9.24 -10.42 -9.24
N ARG A 418 8.17 -11.16 -9.55
CA ARG A 418 7.69 -11.32 -10.93
C ARG A 418 6.89 -10.09 -11.38
N PHE A 419 6.63 -10.00 -12.69
CA PHE A 419 5.78 -8.95 -13.24
C PHE A 419 4.34 -9.24 -12.84
N GLU A 420 3.62 -8.23 -12.33
CA GLU A 420 2.36 -8.32 -11.58
C GLU A 420 2.56 -8.62 -10.08
N ARG A 421 1.71 -8.08 -9.21
CA ARG A 421 1.91 -8.05 -7.75
C ARG A 421 2.08 -9.46 -7.17
N ASP A 422 3.24 -9.73 -6.54
CA ASP A 422 3.43 -10.96 -5.74
C ASP A 422 2.79 -10.76 -4.36
N ILE A 423 1.84 -11.60 -3.97
CA ILE A 423 1.14 -11.51 -2.68
C ILE A 423 1.44 -12.77 -1.89
N TRP A 424 1.93 -12.65 -0.66
CA TRP A 424 2.28 -13.76 0.22
C TRP A 424 1.64 -13.58 1.61
N GLU A 425 1.36 -14.68 2.31
CA GLU A 425 0.87 -14.61 3.70
C GLU A 425 1.95 -14.02 4.62
N SER A 426 3.16 -14.58 4.54
CA SER A 426 4.27 -14.11 5.35
C SER A 426 5.63 -14.27 4.70
N LEU A 427 6.55 -13.40 5.10
CA LEU A 427 7.97 -13.46 4.75
C LEU A 427 8.78 -14.07 5.89
N ILE A 428 9.47 -15.17 5.60
CA ILE A 428 10.42 -15.84 6.50
C ILE A 428 11.84 -15.63 5.96
N TYR A 429 12.74 -15.16 6.83
CA TYR A 429 14.09 -14.77 6.42
C TYR A 429 15.16 -15.20 7.44
N SER A 430 15.92 -16.24 7.10
CA SER A 430 16.82 -16.92 8.05
C SER A 430 18.26 -16.45 8.00
N ASN A 431 18.84 -16.24 6.80
CA ASN A 431 20.31 -16.23 6.64
C ASN A 431 20.96 -14.97 6.04
N GLY A 432 20.20 -13.95 5.61
CA GLY A 432 20.76 -12.75 4.95
C GLY A 432 20.47 -12.70 3.45
N GLY A 433 20.36 -11.50 2.84
CA GLY A 433 20.17 -11.28 1.39
C GLY A 433 19.21 -10.12 1.03
N SER A 434 18.60 -10.14 -0.16
CA SER A 434 17.99 -8.96 -0.79
C SER A 434 16.73 -9.26 -1.60
N ILE A 435 15.80 -8.30 -1.62
CA ILE A 435 14.63 -8.27 -2.50
C ILE A 435 14.81 -7.09 -3.46
N ILE A 436 14.90 -7.37 -4.77
CA ILE A 436 15.25 -6.38 -5.79
C ILE A 436 14.23 -6.46 -6.93
N ALA A 437 13.76 -5.30 -7.42
CA ALA A 437 12.92 -5.25 -8.60
C ALA A 437 13.70 -5.68 -9.86
N ASN A 438 13.04 -6.35 -10.81
CA ASN A 438 13.64 -6.54 -12.13
C ASN A 438 13.87 -5.15 -12.77
N PRO A 439 15.09 -4.82 -13.25
CA PRO A 439 15.40 -3.50 -13.81
C PRO A 439 14.52 -3.11 -15.01
N ASN A 440 13.94 -4.08 -15.71
CA ASN A 440 12.99 -3.80 -16.80
C ASN A 440 11.59 -3.40 -16.30
N PHE A 441 11.30 -3.57 -15.01
CA PHE A 441 9.97 -3.45 -14.43
C PHE A 441 10.01 -2.70 -13.08
N ILE A 442 10.08 -1.38 -13.17
CA ILE A 442 10.21 -0.45 -12.02
C ILE A 442 8.96 -0.46 -11.11
N SER A 443 7.81 -0.98 -11.57
CA SER A 443 6.54 -0.99 -10.83
C SER A 443 6.24 -2.30 -10.07
N THR A 444 7.23 -3.16 -9.84
CA THR A 444 7.02 -4.40 -9.07
C THR A 444 6.68 -4.08 -7.61
N GLN A 445 5.69 -4.77 -7.07
CA GLN A 445 5.19 -4.53 -5.72
C GLN A 445 4.87 -5.88 -5.07
N VAL A 446 5.40 -6.11 -3.88
CA VAL A 446 5.20 -7.35 -3.10
C VAL A 446 4.37 -7.04 -1.87
N GLU A 447 3.39 -7.87 -1.56
CA GLU A 447 2.51 -7.72 -0.39
C GLU A 447 2.68 -8.91 0.57
N PHE A 448 2.83 -8.62 1.85
CA PHE A 448 2.91 -9.59 2.94
C PHE A 448 1.96 -9.18 4.07
N SER A 449 1.20 -10.12 4.61
CA SER A 449 0.43 -9.88 5.84
C SER A 449 1.38 -9.76 7.04
N PHE A 450 2.41 -10.61 7.09
CA PHE A 450 3.41 -10.60 8.16
C PHE A 450 4.84 -10.61 7.62
N CYS A 451 5.73 -9.77 8.15
CA CYS A 451 7.16 -9.84 7.86
C CYS A 451 7.95 -10.07 9.15
N GLY A 452 8.80 -11.09 9.14
CA GLY A 452 9.76 -11.35 10.23
C GLY A 452 11.13 -11.70 9.66
N VAL A 453 12.15 -10.92 10.02
CA VAL A 453 13.54 -11.23 9.63
C VAL A 453 14.44 -11.38 10.85
N ASN A 454 15.25 -12.44 10.87
CA ASN A 454 16.13 -12.73 12.00
C ASN A 454 17.49 -12.01 11.93
N LEU A 455 17.87 -11.49 10.76
CA LEU A 455 19.16 -10.84 10.53
C LEU A 455 19.01 -9.56 9.69
N LYS A 456 19.30 -9.61 8.40
CA LYS A 456 19.37 -8.42 7.54
C LYS A 456 18.69 -8.69 6.21
N ILE A 457 17.82 -7.77 5.79
CA ILE A 457 17.22 -7.75 4.46
C ILE A 457 17.45 -6.40 3.78
N THR A 458 17.79 -6.44 2.50
CA THR A 458 17.90 -5.23 1.66
C THR A 458 16.71 -5.14 0.71
N ILE A 459 16.10 -3.96 0.60
CA ILE A 459 14.87 -3.70 -0.15
C ILE A 459 15.16 -2.66 -1.22
N GLU A 460 15.01 -3.06 -2.49
CA GLU A 460 15.17 -2.22 -3.68
C GLU A 460 13.88 -2.23 -4.54
N THR A 461 12.73 -2.54 -3.93
CA THR A 461 11.40 -2.57 -4.55
C THR A 461 10.32 -2.08 -3.57
N THR A 462 9.06 -2.04 -3.97
CA THR A 462 7.95 -1.74 -3.06
C THR A 462 7.51 -3.00 -2.31
N ILE A 463 7.60 -2.98 -0.98
CA ILE A 463 7.10 -4.04 -0.08
C ILE A 463 5.99 -3.44 0.78
N LYS A 464 4.79 -4.03 0.73
CA LYS A 464 3.74 -3.81 1.72
C LYS A 464 3.80 -4.90 2.77
N CYS A 465 3.81 -4.48 4.02
CA CYS A 465 3.84 -5.35 5.18
C CYS A 465 2.81 -4.87 6.20
N GLU A 466 1.73 -5.60 6.40
CA GLU A 466 0.72 -5.16 7.37
C GLU A 466 1.30 -5.19 8.80
N ILE A 467 1.96 -6.28 9.18
CA ILE A 467 2.57 -6.47 10.50
C ILE A 467 4.06 -6.79 10.38
N LEU A 468 4.90 -5.90 10.93
CA LEU A 468 6.35 -6.04 11.00
C LEU A 468 6.78 -6.59 12.38
N ASN A 469 7.28 -7.82 12.43
CA ASN A 469 7.87 -8.39 13.64
C ASN A 469 9.36 -8.03 13.74
N VAL A 470 9.76 -7.44 14.86
CA VAL A 470 11.13 -7.02 15.13
C VAL A 470 11.74 -7.86 16.26
N TYR A 471 12.83 -8.54 15.95
CA TYR A 471 13.64 -9.36 16.84
C TYR A 471 15.01 -8.68 17.12
N LEU A 472 15.81 -9.26 18.02
CA LEU A 472 17.08 -8.67 18.53
C LEU A 472 18.07 -8.21 17.43
N ASN A 473 18.14 -8.92 16.30
CA ASN A 473 19.13 -8.68 15.24
C ASN A 473 18.50 -8.19 13.92
N THR A 474 17.20 -7.89 13.91
CA THR A 474 16.44 -7.52 12.72
C THR A 474 16.91 -6.18 12.14
N ARG A 475 17.25 -6.17 10.85
CA ARG A 475 17.59 -4.96 10.07
C ARG A 475 16.92 -4.97 8.69
N TYR A 476 16.11 -3.96 8.42
CA TYR A 476 15.52 -3.66 7.12
C TYR A 476 16.29 -2.50 6.49
N ILE A 477 16.96 -2.72 5.35
CA ILE A 477 17.72 -1.67 4.65
C ILE A 477 17.00 -1.31 3.37
N ILE A 478 16.47 -0.09 3.30
CA ILE A 478 15.71 0.40 2.15
C ILE A 478 16.64 1.27 1.31
N LYS A 479 16.85 0.87 0.05
CA LYS A 479 17.74 1.50 -0.92
C LYS A 479 16.97 2.22 -2.03
N ASN A 480 17.69 2.76 -3.00
CA ASN A 480 17.17 3.57 -4.10
C ASN A 480 15.96 2.91 -4.78
N HIS A 481 14.85 3.64 -4.89
CA HIS A 481 13.53 3.19 -5.39
C HIS A 481 12.77 2.18 -4.51
N GLY A 482 13.36 1.72 -3.41
CA GLY A 482 12.69 0.86 -2.43
C GLY A 482 11.66 1.63 -1.60
N VAL A 483 10.48 1.06 -1.40
CA VAL A 483 9.43 1.63 -0.56
C VAL A 483 8.91 0.57 0.40
N LEU A 484 9.01 0.80 1.70
CA LEU A 484 8.46 -0.08 2.73
C LEU A 484 7.16 0.53 3.29
N ILE A 485 6.03 -0.14 3.08
CA ILE A 485 4.71 0.30 3.53
C ILE A 485 4.32 -0.57 4.74
N ILE A 486 4.10 0.02 5.92
CA ILE A 486 3.95 -0.70 7.20
C ILE A 486 2.65 -0.33 7.92
N GLY A 487 1.89 -1.30 8.44
CA GLY A 487 0.73 -1.04 9.30
C GLY A 487 1.07 -0.98 10.79
N LYS A 488 1.65 -2.06 11.33
CA LYS A 488 1.96 -2.22 12.75
C LYS A 488 3.35 -2.82 12.95
N ILE A 489 4.08 -2.36 13.96
CA ILE A 489 5.35 -2.95 14.39
C ILE A 489 5.16 -3.64 15.75
N ILE A 490 5.57 -4.89 15.83
CA ILE A 490 5.53 -5.72 17.05
C ILE A 490 6.94 -6.09 17.46
N TYR A 491 7.36 -5.64 18.63
CA TYR A 491 8.64 -6.01 19.22
C TYR A 491 8.54 -7.35 19.97
N ARG A 492 9.33 -8.34 19.55
CA ARG A 492 9.38 -9.70 20.11
C ARG A 492 10.76 -9.94 20.74
N ASN A 493 10.79 -10.35 22.02
CA ASN A 493 12.02 -10.77 22.74
C ASN A 493 13.20 -9.77 22.65
N VAL A 494 12.95 -8.48 22.88
CA VAL A 494 13.97 -7.42 22.74
C VAL A 494 14.73 -7.22 24.05
N ILE A 495 16.06 -7.26 24.00
CA ILE A 495 16.94 -6.90 25.12
C ILE A 495 17.50 -5.50 24.88
N ASN A 496 17.65 -4.72 25.96
CA ASN A 496 18.15 -3.35 25.93
C ASN A 496 19.52 -3.26 25.23
N ARG A 497 19.56 -2.63 24.06
CA ARG A 497 20.81 -2.37 23.31
C ARG A 497 20.75 -0.98 22.69
N LEU A 498 21.79 -0.18 22.94
CA LEU A 498 22.11 1.00 22.15
C LEU A 498 22.63 0.54 20.78
N ASN A 499 21.73 0.06 19.91
CA ASN A 499 22.11 -0.25 18.53
C ASN A 499 22.33 1.08 17.82
N THR A 500 23.57 1.34 17.39
CA THR A 500 23.96 2.61 16.73
C THR A 500 23.36 2.77 15.33
N ASN A 501 22.73 1.72 14.79
CA ASN A 501 22.01 1.73 13.53
C ASN A 501 20.67 1.00 13.69
N GLY A 502 19.59 1.78 13.79
CA GLY A 502 18.21 1.32 14.04
C GLY A 502 17.68 0.18 13.16
N THR A 503 16.49 -0.33 13.50
CA THR A 503 15.89 -1.51 12.85
C THR A 503 15.55 -1.26 11.38
N ILE A 504 15.03 -0.09 11.04
CA ILE A 504 14.68 0.32 9.68
C ILE A 504 15.69 1.39 9.26
N LEU A 505 16.54 1.07 8.29
CA LEU A 505 17.58 1.93 7.74
C LEU A 505 17.14 2.45 6.38
N VAL A 506 16.99 3.76 6.24
CA VAL A 506 16.56 4.41 4.99
C VAL A 506 17.74 5.11 4.34
N LEU A 507 18.23 4.52 3.24
CA LEU A 507 19.32 5.09 2.43
C LEU A 507 18.76 6.05 1.38
N LYS A 508 19.67 6.79 0.71
CA LYS A 508 19.30 7.76 -0.33
C LYS A 508 18.40 7.11 -1.40
N GLY A 509 17.21 7.69 -1.60
CA GLY A 509 16.20 7.23 -2.55
C GLY A 509 15.26 6.13 -2.06
N GLY A 510 15.41 5.67 -0.82
CA GLY A 510 14.45 4.79 -0.14
C GLY A 510 13.33 5.57 0.55
N ASN A 511 12.21 4.91 0.84
CA ASN A 511 11.06 5.53 1.51
C ASN A 511 10.32 4.57 2.46
N VAL A 512 9.71 5.10 3.52
CA VAL A 512 8.82 4.38 4.44
C VAL A 512 7.46 5.07 4.47
N ARG A 513 6.38 4.32 4.36
CA ARG A 513 5.01 4.85 4.36
C ARG A 513 4.12 4.03 5.31
N PRO A 514 3.02 4.60 5.81
CA PRO A 514 2.06 3.83 6.59
C PRO A 514 1.17 3.03 5.63
N PHE A 515 0.74 1.85 6.04
CA PHE A 515 -0.24 1.04 5.30
C PHE A 515 -1.62 1.72 5.31
N ASN A 516 -1.97 2.30 6.48
CA ASN A 516 -3.14 3.14 6.68
C ASN A 516 -2.69 4.59 6.92
N ASN A 517 -3.33 5.31 7.86
CA ASN A 517 -2.95 6.67 8.21
C ASN A 517 -1.64 6.73 9.03
N LYS A 518 -1.44 5.80 9.97
CA LYS A 518 -0.29 5.78 10.87
C LYS A 518 0.17 4.36 11.18
N ILE A 519 1.46 4.24 11.53
CA ILE A 519 2.15 3.04 11.99
C ILE A 519 1.94 2.92 13.50
N THR A 520 1.38 1.80 13.92
CA THR A 520 1.19 1.48 15.35
C THR A 520 2.35 0.66 15.90
N LEU A 521 2.60 0.81 17.20
CA LEU A 521 3.75 0.21 17.88
C LEU A 521 3.25 -0.62 19.07
N SER A 522 3.70 -1.86 19.20
CA SER A 522 3.34 -2.73 20.33
C SER A 522 4.49 -3.63 20.74
N VAL A 523 4.45 -4.10 21.99
CA VAL A 523 5.43 -5.01 22.58
C VAL A 523 4.67 -6.22 23.08
N ASP A 524 5.18 -7.41 22.79
CA ASP A 524 4.50 -8.69 23.05
C ASP A 524 4.67 -9.21 24.50
N GLN A 525 5.44 -8.50 25.34
CA GLN A 525 5.68 -8.85 26.74
C GLN A 525 5.08 -7.81 27.70
N GLN A 526 4.70 -8.23 28.92
CA GLN A 526 4.20 -7.31 29.95
C GLN A 526 5.23 -6.20 30.24
N ILE A 527 4.83 -4.97 29.95
CA ILE A 527 5.64 -3.74 29.94
C ILE A 527 6.17 -3.35 31.35
N SER A 528 5.75 -4.04 32.41
CA SER A 528 5.89 -3.56 33.79
C SER A 528 7.29 -3.67 34.40
N THR A 529 8.26 -4.37 33.80
CA THR A 529 9.59 -4.59 34.43
C THR A 529 10.81 -4.33 33.55
N MET A 530 10.66 -4.00 32.25
CA MET A 530 11.79 -3.77 31.36
C MET A 530 11.91 -2.31 30.91
N PHE A 531 13.06 -1.70 31.24
CA PHE A 531 13.49 -0.41 30.70
C PHE A 531 14.29 -0.66 29.42
N PHE A 532 13.78 -0.24 28.27
CA PHE A 532 14.57 -0.25 27.04
C PHE A 532 14.22 0.91 26.11
N CYS A 533 15.24 1.43 25.44
CA CYS A 533 15.11 2.38 24.34
C CYS A 533 15.61 1.72 23.07
N ASN A 534 14.84 1.80 21.99
CA ASN A 534 15.18 1.18 20.71
C ASN A 534 15.07 2.19 19.57
N GLU A 535 16.07 2.21 18.69
CA GLU A 535 16.06 2.99 17.46
C GLU A 535 15.23 2.23 16.41
N VAL A 536 14.03 2.72 16.14
CA VAL A 536 13.10 2.07 15.22
C VAL A 536 13.53 2.33 13.78
N LEU A 537 13.80 3.59 13.48
CA LEU A 537 14.01 4.07 12.13
C LEU A 537 15.14 5.11 12.14
N SER A 538 16.07 4.96 11.20
CA SER A 538 17.23 5.81 11.03
C SER A 538 17.44 6.09 9.54
N SER A 539 17.73 7.34 9.17
CA SER A 539 17.73 7.78 7.78
C SER A 539 18.81 8.80 7.46
N ILE A 540 19.35 8.73 6.23
CA ILE A 540 20.26 9.76 5.70
C ILE A 540 19.48 11.05 5.35
N VAL A 541 18.22 10.92 4.96
CA VAL A 541 17.34 12.03 4.56
C VAL A 541 16.24 12.26 5.60
N GLU A 542 15.66 13.48 5.64
CA GLU A 542 14.50 13.76 6.49
C GLU A 542 13.30 12.88 6.07
N ILE A 543 12.56 12.38 7.07
CA ILE A 543 11.38 11.54 6.89
C ILE A 543 10.18 12.24 7.53
N ASP A 544 9.01 12.07 6.94
CA ASP A 544 7.75 12.51 7.54
C ASP A 544 7.51 11.76 8.86
N LEU A 545 7.46 12.48 9.98
CA LEU A 545 7.31 11.87 11.30
C LEU A 545 5.84 11.65 11.68
N LEU A 546 4.88 12.19 10.90
CA LEU A 546 3.46 11.92 11.07
C LEU A 546 3.10 10.45 10.80
N LEU A 547 4.05 9.68 10.26
CA LEU A 547 3.95 8.25 10.02
C LEU A 547 3.59 7.43 11.26
N PHE A 548 3.97 7.83 12.48
CA PHE A 548 3.75 7.01 13.68
C PHE A 548 2.59 7.52 14.55
N GLU A 549 1.79 6.60 15.09
CA GLU A 549 0.77 6.88 16.09
C GLU A 549 1.44 6.90 17.47
N ASN A 550 1.52 8.06 18.14
CA ASN A 550 2.49 8.21 19.22
C ASN A 550 2.02 8.89 20.52
N PRO A 551 2.11 8.16 21.67
CA PRO A 551 2.19 8.76 23.00
C PRO A 551 3.57 8.65 23.73
N LYS A 552 4.61 7.99 23.20
CA LYS A 552 5.91 7.75 23.93
C LYS A 552 7.22 7.78 23.11
N GLY A 553 7.17 7.81 21.79
CA GLY A 553 8.31 7.91 20.87
C GLY A 553 8.85 9.34 20.80
N ILE A 554 10.15 9.45 20.55
CA ILE A 554 10.87 10.72 20.43
C ILE A 554 11.55 10.72 19.07
N SER A 555 11.34 11.80 18.33
CA SER A 555 12.07 12.03 17.07
C SER A 555 13.14 13.08 17.26
N TYR A 556 14.28 12.86 16.61
CA TYR A 556 15.42 13.76 16.62
C TYR A 556 15.76 14.17 15.20
N GLY A 557 15.70 15.48 14.93
CA GLY A 557 16.07 16.09 13.65
C GLY A 557 15.42 15.46 12.41
N SER A 558 14.22 14.88 12.53
CA SER A 558 13.49 14.21 11.43
C SER A 558 14.22 13.07 10.70
N LYS A 559 15.32 12.55 11.27
CA LYS A 559 16.12 11.45 10.69
C LYS A 559 16.20 10.22 11.59
N LEU A 560 15.96 10.38 12.89
CA LEU A 560 15.94 9.30 13.87
C LEU A 560 14.59 9.27 14.60
N TYR A 561 13.99 8.09 14.69
CA TYR A 561 12.81 7.81 15.50
C TYR A 561 13.12 6.72 16.53
N ARG A 562 13.01 7.06 17.81
CA ARG A 562 13.33 6.20 18.95
C ARG A 562 12.10 6.01 19.84
N ILE A 563 11.93 4.81 20.38
CA ILE A 563 10.89 4.52 21.38
C ILE A 563 11.56 4.09 22.67
N CYS A 564 11.10 4.62 23.80
CA CYS A 564 11.53 4.22 25.12
C CYS A 564 10.34 3.74 25.96
N PHE A 565 10.50 2.60 26.63
CA PHE A 565 9.53 2.05 27.57
C PHE A 565 10.09 2.13 29.01
N GLY A 566 9.28 2.57 29.99
CA GLY A 566 9.64 2.69 31.41
C GLY A 566 9.71 4.14 31.95
N HIS A 567 9.84 4.31 33.27
CA HIS A 567 9.81 5.62 33.96
C HIS A 567 11.16 6.34 34.13
N ASN A 568 12.29 5.72 33.73
CA ASN A 568 13.62 6.36 33.78
C ASN A 568 14.47 5.93 32.57
N PRO A 569 14.49 6.71 31.48
CA PRO A 569 15.34 6.40 30.34
C PRO A 569 16.82 6.57 30.73
N LEU A 570 17.62 5.51 30.57
CA LEU A 570 19.09 5.61 30.51
C LEU A 570 19.44 6.60 29.38
N SER A 571 20.12 7.70 29.72
CA SER A 571 20.61 8.79 28.86
C SER A 571 19.86 9.01 27.53
N THR A 572 19.11 10.11 27.43
CA THR A 572 18.53 10.60 26.16
C THR A 572 19.57 11.15 25.18
N GLU A 573 20.86 11.15 25.54
CA GLU A 573 21.90 11.77 24.74
C GLU A 573 22.16 10.98 23.45
N ILE A 574 22.23 11.70 22.33
CA ILE A 574 22.61 11.16 21.03
C ILE A 574 23.98 11.69 20.68
N ILE A 575 24.91 10.79 20.38
CA ILE A 575 26.30 11.14 20.08
C ILE A 575 26.55 10.91 18.60
N CYS A 576 26.99 11.95 17.90
CA CYS A 576 27.46 11.90 16.52
C CYS A 576 28.97 12.17 16.51
N GLU A 577 29.77 11.17 16.13
CA GLU A 577 31.23 11.29 16.04
C GLU A 577 31.64 11.70 14.62
N LEU A 578 32.12 12.93 14.44
CA LEU A 578 32.66 13.45 13.18
C LEU A 578 34.16 13.10 13.07
N ASP A 579 34.53 12.21 12.15
CA ASP A 579 35.91 11.75 11.95
C ASP A 579 36.57 12.29 10.66
N GLN A 580 35.76 12.82 9.74
CA GLN A 580 36.22 13.53 8.54
C GLN A 580 35.75 14.99 8.55
N SER A 581 36.19 15.79 7.57
CA SER A 581 36.03 17.24 7.62
C SER A 581 34.62 17.78 7.36
N ASP A 582 33.82 17.12 6.51
CA ASP A 582 32.53 17.65 6.05
C ASP A 582 31.38 17.29 7.00
N PHE A 583 30.81 18.28 7.70
CA PHE A 583 29.74 18.05 8.66
C PHE A 583 28.42 17.63 8.01
N SER A 584 28.14 18.04 6.76
CA SER A 584 26.88 17.72 6.09
C SER A 584 26.79 16.26 5.64
N LEU A 585 27.93 15.58 5.50
CA LEU A 585 28.00 14.23 4.96
C LEU A 585 27.87 13.19 6.07
N PHE A 586 26.89 12.30 5.96
CA PHE A 586 26.75 11.17 6.88
C PHE A 586 27.99 10.26 6.87
N SER A 587 28.66 10.13 5.72
CA SER A 587 29.88 9.32 5.56
C SER A 587 31.08 9.86 6.32
N SER A 588 31.01 11.12 6.78
CA SER A 588 32.02 11.75 7.63
C SER A 588 31.80 11.48 9.12
N HIS A 589 30.78 10.69 9.48
CA HIS A 589 30.48 10.30 10.85
C HIS A 589 30.71 8.79 11.04
N LYS A 590 31.19 8.37 12.21
CA LYS A 590 31.45 6.95 12.49
C LYS A 590 30.18 6.12 12.56
N ASN A 591 29.90 5.35 11.50
CA ASN A 591 28.93 4.25 11.47
C ASN A 591 27.52 4.60 11.98
N VAL A 592 27.06 5.84 11.81
CA VAL A 592 25.73 6.29 12.24
C VAL A 592 25.01 6.98 11.08
N LEU A 593 23.90 6.39 10.63
CA LEU A 593 23.21 6.81 9.42
C LEU A 593 22.51 8.19 9.53
N TYR A 594 22.02 8.55 10.72
CA TYR A 594 21.21 9.74 10.95
C TYR A 594 22.01 11.04 11.14
N CYS A 595 23.34 10.96 11.31
CA CYS A 595 24.18 12.12 11.49
C CYS A 595 24.49 12.81 10.14
N PRO A 596 24.57 14.15 10.07
CA PRO A 596 24.36 15.11 11.16
C PRO A 596 22.87 15.30 11.50
N LEU A 597 22.59 15.62 12.78
CA LEU A 597 21.26 15.93 13.32
C LEU A 597 21.19 17.37 13.80
N ASN A 598 20.05 18.03 13.55
CA ASN A 598 19.76 19.36 14.08
C ASN A 598 18.81 19.27 15.28
N ASP A 599 19.34 19.01 16.47
CA ASP A 599 18.55 18.86 17.69
C ASP A 599 19.36 19.28 18.93
N ASN A 600 18.70 19.86 19.94
CA ASN A 600 19.34 20.38 21.15
C ASN A 600 19.90 19.26 22.05
N LEU A 601 19.38 18.04 21.92
CA LEU A 601 19.78 16.87 22.72
C LEU A 601 20.93 16.07 22.10
N VAL A 602 21.48 16.54 20.97
CA VAL A 602 22.56 15.88 20.25
C VAL A 602 23.92 16.50 20.61
N THR A 603 24.89 15.63 20.89
CA THR A 603 26.29 15.97 21.10
C THR A 603 27.13 15.55 19.88
N GLN A 604 27.83 16.50 19.29
CA GLN A 604 28.67 16.36 18.09
C GLN A 604 30.15 16.33 18.51
N LEU A 605 30.77 15.15 18.47
CA LEU A 605 32.17 14.98 18.83
C LEU A 605 33.06 15.25 17.61
N ILE A 606 33.85 16.33 17.63
CA ILE A 606 34.75 16.70 16.53
C ILE A 606 36.11 16.01 16.75
N GLN A 607 36.34 14.91 16.05
CA GLN A 607 37.58 14.10 16.14
C GLN A 607 38.61 14.42 15.03
N THR A 608 38.28 15.35 14.12
CA THR A 608 39.10 15.79 12.99
C THR A 608 39.79 17.14 13.28
N LYS A 609 40.88 17.45 12.56
CA LYS A 609 41.57 18.76 12.61
C LYS A 609 40.90 19.84 11.75
N MET A 610 40.04 19.43 10.82
CA MET A 610 39.30 20.33 9.92
C MET A 610 37.81 20.09 10.10
N PHE A 611 37.01 21.14 10.26
CA PHE A 611 35.57 21.10 10.50
C PHE A 611 34.86 22.06 9.56
N ILE A 612 34.16 21.52 8.56
CA ILE A 612 33.37 22.29 7.61
C ILE A 612 31.92 22.35 8.12
N TYR A 613 31.51 23.48 8.68
CA TYR A 613 30.18 23.72 9.20
C TYR A 613 29.24 24.25 8.10
N ASN A 614 28.56 23.31 7.44
CA ASN A 614 27.66 23.53 6.30
C ASN A 614 26.26 22.94 6.51
N TYR A 615 25.95 22.46 7.72
CA TYR A 615 24.63 21.95 8.10
C TYR A 615 24.23 22.50 9.47
N GLN A 616 23.02 23.04 9.61
CA GLN A 616 22.59 23.71 10.84
C GLN A 616 22.44 22.68 11.96
N CYS A 617 22.94 23.02 13.15
CA CYS A 617 22.87 22.15 14.32
C CYS A 617 22.68 23.01 15.57
N ASN A 618 21.56 22.81 16.26
CA ASN A 618 21.27 23.47 17.53
C ASN A 618 21.86 22.72 18.74
N GLY A 619 22.46 21.55 18.51
CA GLY A 619 23.11 20.72 19.52
C GLY A 619 24.44 21.29 20.02
N MET A 620 25.17 20.45 20.74
CA MET A 620 26.45 20.80 21.37
C MET A 620 27.62 20.20 20.62
N PHE A 621 28.62 21.00 20.30
CA PHE A 621 29.89 20.58 19.73
C PHE A 621 30.92 20.38 20.84
N VAL A 622 31.69 19.30 20.74
CA VAL A 622 32.78 18.99 21.66
C VAL A 622 34.04 18.73 20.85
N GLN A 623 34.98 19.64 20.96
CA GLN A 623 36.27 19.55 20.29
C GLN A 623 37.19 18.58 21.03
N GLN A 624 37.62 17.51 20.34
CA GLN A 624 38.51 16.47 20.90
C GLN A 624 39.99 16.67 20.50
N LYS A 625 40.29 17.69 19.68
CA LYS A 625 41.64 18.03 19.20
C LYS A 625 42.06 19.40 19.71
N GLU A 626 43.33 19.58 20.04
CA GLU A 626 43.85 20.87 20.53
C GLU A 626 43.64 22.01 19.54
N ILE A 627 43.78 21.74 18.24
CA ILE A 627 43.61 22.74 17.18
C ILE A 627 42.63 22.20 16.15
N VAL A 628 41.55 22.95 15.91
CA VAL A 628 40.58 22.69 14.84
C VAL A 628 40.45 23.92 13.96
N GLN A 629 40.64 23.72 12.66
CA GLN A 629 40.27 24.71 11.64
C GLN A 629 38.80 24.53 11.28
N MET A 630 38.00 25.57 11.48
CA MET A 630 36.58 25.61 11.17
C MET A 630 36.31 26.54 9.98
N THR A 631 35.60 26.02 8.98
CA THR A 631 35.10 26.77 7.82
C THR A 631 33.58 26.71 7.83
N SER A 632 32.89 27.85 7.76
CA SER A 632 31.42 27.87 7.79
C SER A 632 30.78 28.41 6.52
N PHE A 633 29.80 27.68 5.99
CA PHE A 633 29.06 28.04 4.78
C PHE A 633 27.60 28.46 5.05
N ILE A 634 27.17 28.44 6.31
CA ILE A 634 25.79 28.74 6.71
C ILE A 634 25.78 29.75 7.86
N LYS A 635 24.68 30.52 7.97
CA LYS A 635 24.44 31.39 9.12
C LYS A 635 23.90 30.57 10.29
N GLY A 636 24.47 30.69 11.47
CA GLY A 636 24.01 29.94 12.63
C GLY A 636 24.72 30.27 13.94
N GLU A 637 24.24 29.63 15.00
CA GLU A 637 24.87 29.60 16.32
C GLU A 637 25.54 28.23 16.51
N SER A 638 26.81 28.20 16.88
CA SER A 638 27.54 26.98 17.19
C SER A 638 27.89 26.95 18.67
N ASN A 639 27.32 25.98 19.40
CA ASN A 639 27.52 25.81 20.84
C ASN A 639 28.69 24.85 21.12
N PHE A 640 29.78 25.31 21.69
CA PHE A 640 30.92 24.50 22.09
C PHE A 640 30.94 24.29 23.61
N ASP A 641 31.21 23.06 24.07
CA ASP A 641 31.45 22.72 25.47
C ASP A 641 32.63 21.75 25.55
N ASP A 642 33.84 22.31 25.56
CA ASP A 642 35.05 21.53 25.34
C ASP A 642 35.68 21.08 26.66
N PRO A 643 36.12 19.81 26.78
CA PRO A 643 36.74 19.28 27.99
C PRO A 643 38.22 19.68 28.14
N ILE A 644 38.82 20.25 27.08
CA ILE A 644 40.26 20.56 26.99
C ILE A 644 40.49 22.00 26.57
N ASP A 645 41.65 22.54 26.94
CA ASP A 645 42.16 23.81 26.39
C ASP A 645 42.41 23.65 24.90
N ASN A 646 41.93 24.61 24.10
CA ASN A 646 41.96 24.44 22.65
C ASN A 646 41.94 25.75 21.84
N ILE A 647 42.24 25.59 20.55
CA ILE A 647 42.26 26.64 19.54
C ILE A 647 41.23 26.30 18.47
N LEU A 648 40.38 27.27 18.15
CA LEU A 648 39.46 27.22 17.02
C LEU A 648 39.86 28.28 16.00
N TYR A 649 40.45 27.84 14.89
CA TYR A 649 40.85 28.70 13.79
C TYR A 649 39.71 28.84 12.78
N ILE A 650 39.19 30.05 12.62
CA ILE A 650 38.10 30.42 11.72
C ILE A 650 38.71 30.81 10.37
N ASP A 651 38.42 30.01 9.34
CA ASP A 651 38.91 30.24 7.98
C ASP A 651 38.28 31.48 7.31
N ASP A 652 38.99 32.08 6.37
CA ASP A 652 38.63 33.30 5.65
C ASP A 652 37.52 33.10 4.61
N THR A 653 37.26 31.85 4.24
CA THR A 653 36.20 31.45 3.30
C THR A 653 34.80 31.51 3.93
N TRP A 654 34.71 31.93 5.19
CA TRP A 654 33.49 32.04 5.96
C TRP A 654 32.59 33.17 5.47
N LEU A 655 31.46 32.84 4.86
CA LEU A 655 30.61 33.80 4.12
C LEU A 655 29.66 34.66 5.00
N TYR A 656 29.40 34.24 6.24
CA TYR A 656 28.36 34.84 7.11
C TYR A 656 28.87 35.19 8.51
N SER A 657 28.38 36.28 9.12
CA SER A 657 28.63 36.53 10.55
C SER A 657 27.89 35.49 11.40
N ASN A 658 28.61 34.75 12.24
CA ASN A 658 28.06 33.69 13.09
C ASN A 658 28.31 33.96 14.56
N THR A 659 27.49 33.36 15.41
CA THR A 659 27.68 33.42 16.86
C THR A 659 28.29 32.12 17.31
N ILE A 660 29.48 32.18 17.90
CA ILE A 660 30.14 31.07 18.55
C ILE A 660 29.83 31.19 20.04
N THR A 661 29.05 30.24 20.55
CA THR A 661 28.69 30.16 21.96
C THR A 661 29.61 29.16 22.62
N ILE A 662 30.30 29.57 23.68
CA ILE A 662 31.26 28.73 24.39
C ILE A 662 30.76 28.53 25.82
N ARG A 663 30.63 27.27 26.22
CA ARG A 663 30.40 26.79 27.58
C ARG A 663 31.68 26.13 28.08
N GLY A 664 31.94 26.24 29.38
CA GLY A 664 33.01 25.51 30.04
C GLY A 664 34.04 26.41 30.75
N ASN A 665 34.96 25.74 31.45
CA ASN A 665 35.98 26.36 32.30
C ASN A 665 37.39 26.15 31.72
N LYS A 666 37.50 26.03 30.39
CA LYS A 666 38.77 25.76 29.70
C LYS A 666 39.18 26.94 28.83
N ASN A 667 40.49 27.11 28.64
CA ASN A 667 41.03 28.19 27.82
C ASN A 667 40.69 27.93 26.35
N LYS A 668 40.10 28.93 25.68
CA LYS A 668 39.80 28.85 24.24
C LYS A 668 40.33 30.07 23.51
N LEU A 669 41.13 29.82 22.47
CA LEU A 669 41.64 30.86 21.57
C LEU A 669 40.92 30.79 20.23
N LEU A 670 40.26 31.88 19.85
CA LEU A 670 39.66 32.06 18.54
C LEU A 670 40.63 32.83 17.64
N LEU A 671 40.93 32.29 16.48
CA LEU A 671 41.86 32.89 15.52
C LEU A 671 41.18 33.08 14.16
N GLY A 672 41.40 34.21 13.51
CA GLY A 672 40.95 34.48 12.14
C GLY A 672 41.97 35.32 11.39
N ASN A 673 42.08 35.14 10.07
CA ASN A 673 43.02 35.92 9.26
C ASN A 673 42.35 37.19 8.69
N LYS A 674 41.15 37.07 8.11
CA LYS A 674 40.27 38.17 7.70
C LYS A 674 39.04 38.31 8.58
N MET A 675 38.59 37.23 9.21
CA MET A 675 37.46 37.26 10.12
C MET A 675 37.90 37.81 11.48
N GLY A 676 37.14 38.77 12.02
CA GLY A 676 37.37 39.29 13.36
C GLY A 676 36.32 38.82 14.37
N PHE A 677 36.54 39.09 15.65
CA PHE A 677 35.70 38.67 16.76
C PHE A 677 35.27 39.85 17.62
N GLU A 678 33.99 39.89 17.97
CA GLU A 678 33.43 40.86 18.91
C GLU A 678 32.71 40.11 20.02
N LEU A 679 32.67 40.68 21.22
CA LEU A 679 31.94 40.14 22.36
C LEU A 679 30.57 40.83 22.49
N PRO A 680 29.50 40.30 21.87
CA PRO A 680 28.17 40.88 22.00
C PRO A 680 27.56 40.70 23.40
N LYS A 681 27.80 39.56 24.07
CA LYS A 681 27.11 39.20 25.31
C LYS A 681 27.89 38.19 26.15
N TYR A 682 27.82 38.33 27.47
CA TYR A 682 28.24 37.31 28.44
C TYR A 682 27.09 37.00 29.40
N ASP A 683 26.74 35.72 29.55
CA ASP A 683 25.75 35.26 30.50
C ASP A 683 26.43 34.58 31.69
N VAL A 684 26.45 35.30 32.82
CA VAL A 684 27.11 34.88 34.06
C VAL A 684 26.42 33.67 34.69
N GLN A 685 25.09 33.55 34.56
CA GLN A 685 24.32 32.49 35.23
C GLN A 685 24.51 31.13 34.56
N LEU A 686 24.65 31.12 33.23
CA LEU A 686 24.82 29.90 32.44
C LEU A 686 26.29 29.57 32.12
N ASN A 687 27.21 30.41 32.58
CA ASN A 687 28.62 30.42 32.16
C ASN A 687 28.78 30.29 30.63
N LYS A 688 28.01 31.11 29.89
CA LYS A 688 27.99 31.12 28.42
C LYS A 688 28.58 32.39 27.87
N ILE A 689 29.54 32.26 26.97
CA ILE A 689 30.18 33.37 26.26
C ILE A 689 29.71 33.35 24.81
N TYR A 690 29.13 34.46 24.36
CA TYR A 690 28.71 34.63 22.98
C TYR A 690 29.76 35.49 22.28
N VAL A 691 30.43 34.93 21.28
CA VAL A 691 31.38 35.64 20.42
C VAL A 691 30.80 35.75 19.03
N LYS A 692 30.69 36.96 18.50
CA LYS A 692 30.26 37.19 17.13
C LYS A 692 31.49 37.23 16.22
N SER A 693 31.55 36.35 15.22
CA SER A 693 32.53 36.45 14.14
C SER A 693 32.00 37.41 13.06
N ASN A 694 32.81 38.39 12.65
CA ASN A 694 32.43 39.39 11.66
C ASN A 694 33.65 39.98 10.93
N PHE A 695 33.52 40.22 9.63
CA PHE A 695 34.53 40.92 8.83
C PHE A 695 34.71 42.39 9.23
N SER A 696 33.72 43.05 9.82
CA SER A 696 33.89 44.43 10.32
C SER A 696 34.63 44.50 11.65
N SER A 697 34.68 43.40 12.41
CA SER A 697 35.43 43.39 13.68
C SER A 697 36.91 43.57 13.39
N LEU A 698 37.55 44.41 14.20
CA LEU A 698 38.96 44.73 14.09
C LEU A 698 39.86 43.72 14.80
N CYS A 699 39.31 42.81 15.62
CA CYS A 699 40.07 41.85 16.41
C CYS A 699 40.20 40.48 15.73
N ASN A 700 41.39 40.07 15.30
CA ASN A 700 41.64 38.81 14.60
C ASN A 700 42.01 37.63 15.52
N SER A 701 42.43 37.89 16.77
CA SER A 701 42.73 36.85 17.75
C SER A 701 42.06 37.18 19.07
N PHE A 702 41.12 36.35 19.51
CA PHE A 702 40.30 36.59 20.69
C PHE A 702 40.46 35.45 21.69
N PHE A 703 40.93 35.78 22.89
CA PHE A 703 41.23 34.80 23.92
C PHE A 703 40.18 34.81 25.02
N ILE A 704 39.80 33.60 25.45
CA ILE A 704 38.84 33.34 26.52
C ILE A 704 39.55 32.47 27.56
N SER A 705 39.74 33.01 28.76
CA SER A 705 40.36 32.26 29.87
C SER A 705 39.34 31.44 30.67
N GLU A 706 39.84 30.46 31.43
CA GLU A 706 39.05 29.71 32.44
C GLU A 706 38.38 30.61 33.49
N THR A 707 38.98 31.78 33.74
CA THR A 707 38.49 32.80 34.69
C THR A 707 37.50 33.80 34.07
N GLY A 708 37.18 33.64 32.78
CA GLY A 708 36.26 34.51 32.05
C GLY A 708 36.85 35.83 31.54
N ILE A 709 38.19 36.00 31.60
CA ILE A 709 38.92 37.12 30.99
C ILE A 709 38.82 36.98 29.48
N LYS A 710 38.42 38.08 28.84
CA LYS A 710 38.17 38.16 27.39
C LYS A 710 38.97 39.32 26.84
N GLU A 711 39.92 39.05 25.97
CA GLU A 711 40.77 40.09 25.41
C GLU A 711 41.15 39.85 23.96
N CYS A 712 41.25 40.94 23.21
CA CYS A 712 41.82 40.91 21.89
C CYS A 712 43.35 40.85 21.99
N ILE A 713 43.95 39.83 21.38
CA ILE A 713 45.40 39.63 21.36
C ILE A 713 46.03 40.24 20.10
N LEU A 714 45.30 40.26 18.97
CA LEU A 714 45.82 40.72 17.68
C LEU A 714 44.74 41.45 16.87
N CYS A 715 45.07 42.64 16.34
CA CYS A 715 44.18 43.45 15.51
C CYS A 715 44.46 43.28 14.01
N LYS A 716 43.50 43.70 13.17
CA LYS A 716 43.64 43.74 11.72
C LYS A 716 44.68 44.75 11.24
N PRO A 717 45.25 44.59 10.03
CA PRO A 717 46.35 45.43 9.52
C PRO A 717 46.04 46.93 9.42
N PHE A 718 44.77 47.32 9.36
CA PHE A 718 44.31 48.71 9.26
C PHE A 718 43.82 49.30 10.61
N SER A 719 44.23 48.66 11.72
CA SER A 719 43.87 49.04 13.07
C SER A 719 45.01 48.80 14.05
N ILE A 720 44.99 49.47 15.21
CA ILE A 720 46.02 49.36 16.25
C ILE A 720 45.45 48.80 17.55
N LEU A 721 46.22 47.94 18.24
CA LEU A 721 45.87 47.41 19.56
C LEU A 721 46.18 48.45 20.64
N GLN A 722 45.15 49.00 21.27
CA GLN A 722 45.26 49.93 22.39
C GLN A 722 44.28 49.50 23.50
N ASN A 723 44.77 49.37 24.74
CA ASN A 723 43.98 48.92 25.90
C ASN A 723 43.17 47.64 25.65
N LYS A 724 43.78 46.62 25.04
CA LYS A 724 43.14 45.32 24.70
C LYS A 724 41.95 45.42 23.74
N SER A 725 41.84 46.55 23.02
CA SER A 725 40.84 46.85 22.00
C SER A 725 41.50 47.35 20.71
N CYS A 726 40.82 47.24 19.56
CA CYS A 726 41.37 47.64 18.27
C CYS A 726 40.73 48.95 17.77
N LEU A 727 41.53 49.90 17.27
CA LEU A 727 41.08 51.23 16.79
C LEU A 727 41.53 51.51 15.35
N LEU A 728 40.71 52.23 14.56
CA LEU A 728 40.96 52.60 13.14
C LEU A 728 41.92 53.81 12.97
N PHE A 729 42.52 53.95 11.78
CA PHE A 729 43.30 55.13 11.36
C PHE A 729 42.41 56.37 11.05
N ASP A 730 43.00 57.58 11.05
CA ASP A 730 42.32 58.87 10.80
C ASP A 730 41.83 59.01 9.33
N VAL A 731 40.60 59.50 9.14
CA VAL A 731 39.89 59.63 7.85
C VAL A 731 40.41 60.72 6.91
N ASN A 732 41.24 61.63 7.40
CA ASN A 732 41.79 62.74 6.60
C ASN A 732 43.15 62.41 5.96
N CYS A 733 43.68 61.23 6.27
CA CYS A 733 44.89 60.67 5.71
C CYS A 733 44.66 60.15 4.30
N ILE A 734 45.60 60.39 3.39
CA ILE A 734 45.65 59.83 2.04
C ILE A 734 46.79 58.81 2.04
N THR A 735 46.44 57.53 1.85
CA THR A 735 47.40 56.41 1.85
C THR A 735 47.45 55.77 0.47
N ASP A 736 48.66 55.41 0.02
CA ASP A 736 48.86 54.62 -1.20
C ASP A 736 48.91 53.13 -0.86
N GLY A 737 48.26 52.31 -1.70
CA GLY A 737 47.62 51.06 -1.30
C GLY A 737 48.49 49.85 -0.93
N ASN A 738 49.77 49.98 -0.57
CA ASN A 738 50.61 48.83 -0.21
C ASN A 738 51.79 49.20 0.72
N ILE A 739 51.71 48.88 2.03
CA ILE A 739 52.76 48.34 2.92
C ILE A 739 52.34 48.42 4.42
N ARG A 740 52.84 47.47 5.23
CA ARG A 740 52.44 47.09 6.60
C ARG A 740 52.96 47.95 7.77
N THR A 741 53.59 49.11 7.55
CA THR A 741 53.90 50.07 8.63
C THR A 741 54.25 51.45 8.07
N ARG A 742 53.77 52.52 8.75
CA ARG A 742 54.30 53.90 8.91
C ARG A 742 53.44 55.05 8.33
N TYR A 743 53.13 55.98 9.24
CA TYR A 743 52.83 57.43 9.11
C TYR A 743 51.90 57.92 7.97
N CYS A 744 51.07 58.93 8.27
CA CYS A 744 50.30 59.64 7.25
C CYS A 744 51.25 60.37 6.30
N GLU A 745 51.43 59.84 5.08
CA GLU A 745 52.31 60.43 4.07
C GLU A 745 51.70 61.71 3.47
N THR A 746 50.38 61.74 3.26
CA THR A 746 49.68 62.90 2.68
C THR A 746 48.30 63.10 3.32
N CYS A 747 47.78 64.33 3.26
CA CYS A 747 46.47 64.72 3.84
C CYS A 747 45.59 65.42 2.80
N LYS A 748 44.27 65.41 3.02
CA LYS A 748 43.29 66.14 2.19
C LYS A 748 43.58 67.65 2.12
N SER A 749 43.05 68.33 1.10
CA SER A 749 43.16 69.79 0.97
C SER A 749 42.65 70.48 2.24
N SER A 750 43.34 71.55 2.65
CA SER A 750 43.19 72.20 3.96
C SER A 750 43.74 71.42 5.15
N TYR A 751 44.50 70.33 4.97
CA TYR A 751 45.19 69.60 6.05
C TYR A 751 46.67 69.31 5.73
N GLN A 752 47.50 69.23 6.77
CA GLN A 752 48.92 68.84 6.75
C GLN A 752 49.20 67.56 7.54
N ALA A 753 50.20 66.78 7.13
CA ALA A 753 50.55 65.52 7.77
C ALA A 753 51.39 65.69 9.03
N CYS A 754 51.02 65.01 10.14
CA CYS A 754 51.79 64.97 11.37
C CYS A 754 51.75 63.57 12.01
N LYS A 755 52.86 62.81 11.87
CA LYS A 755 52.97 61.42 12.30
C LYS A 755 51.82 60.54 11.77
N GLU A 756 50.95 60.04 12.64
CA GLU A 756 49.88 59.08 12.33
C GLU A 756 48.53 59.79 12.04
N LYS A 757 48.53 61.13 11.93
CA LYS A 757 47.32 61.97 11.86
C LYS A 757 47.48 63.15 10.88
N CYS A 758 46.36 63.78 10.51
CA CYS A 758 46.30 65.00 9.69
C CYS A 758 45.78 66.19 10.50
N ILE A 759 46.40 67.36 10.37
CA ILE A 759 46.09 68.60 11.10
C ILE A 759 45.57 69.67 10.13
N LEU A 760 44.54 70.44 10.49
CA LEU A 760 43.89 71.44 9.63
C LEU A 760 44.76 72.69 9.39
N CYS A 761 44.65 73.30 8.21
CA CYS A 761 45.29 74.54 7.75
C CYS A 761 44.46 75.81 8.03
N SER A 762 45.11 76.97 8.00
CA SER A 762 44.52 78.31 8.14
C SER A 762 43.42 78.67 7.11
N THR A 763 42.54 79.62 7.44
CA THR A 763 41.31 79.96 6.69
C THR A 763 41.56 80.42 5.25
N PHE A 764 40.70 79.96 4.33
CA PHE A 764 40.77 80.20 2.89
C PHE A 764 42.03 79.63 2.20
N CYS A 765 42.79 78.83 2.95
CA CYS A 765 43.95 78.12 2.47
C CYS A 765 43.64 76.68 2.04
N LEU A 766 44.02 76.33 0.82
CA LEU A 766 43.89 74.99 0.28
C LEU A 766 45.07 74.07 0.65
N ARG A 767 46.27 74.61 0.91
CA ARG A 767 47.47 73.85 1.31
C ARG A 767 48.35 74.70 2.23
N CYS A 768 48.78 74.12 3.35
CA CYS A 768 49.69 74.77 4.30
C CYS A 768 50.87 73.88 4.68
N ILE A 769 51.95 74.51 5.13
CA ILE A 769 53.09 73.86 5.78
C ILE A 769 53.35 74.66 7.06
N ASP A 770 53.37 73.98 8.21
CA ASP A 770 53.51 74.61 9.53
C ASP A 770 52.55 75.81 9.72
N ASP A 771 51.29 75.60 9.28
CA ASP A 771 50.17 76.54 9.36
C ASP A 771 50.26 77.79 8.45
N GLN A 772 51.29 77.90 7.60
CA GLN A 772 51.40 78.97 6.60
C GLN A 772 50.77 78.57 5.27
N CYS A 773 49.93 79.44 4.70
CA CYS A 773 49.25 79.13 3.45
C CYS A 773 50.15 79.26 2.23
N ILE A 774 50.17 78.22 1.40
CA ILE A 774 50.87 78.22 0.11
C ILE A 774 49.93 78.27 -1.10
N LEU A 775 48.61 78.10 -0.89
CA LEU A 775 47.62 78.11 -1.97
C LEU A 775 46.24 78.59 -1.49
N CYS A 776 45.66 79.61 -2.15
CA CYS A 776 44.39 80.25 -1.79
C CYS A 776 43.19 79.74 -2.59
N GLN A 777 41.98 79.91 -2.04
CA GLN A 777 40.71 79.67 -2.74
C GLN A 777 40.41 80.74 -3.81
N GLU A 778 39.53 80.44 -4.79
CA GLU A 778 39.12 81.39 -5.85
C GLU A 778 38.55 82.68 -5.27
N VAL A 779 38.69 83.80 -6.00
CA VAL A 779 38.44 85.19 -5.59
C VAL A 779 39.32 85.74 -4.45
N TYR A 780 40.30 84.96 -3.98
CA TYR A 780 41.34 85.43 -3.04
C TYR A 780 42.76 85.31 -3.63
N GLU A 781 43.61 86.30 -3.36
CA GLU A 781 45.01 86.40 -3.77
C GLU A 781 45.94 86.17 -2.58
N LEU A 782 47.00 85.36 -2.74
CA LEU A 782 47.98 85.07 -1.69
C LEU A 782 48.87 86.28 -1.41
N LYS A 783 48.82 86.80 -0.18
CA LYS A 783 49.70 87.85 0.37
C LYS A 783 50.25 87.42 1.73
N ASN A 784 51.59 87.29 1.82
CA ASN A 784 52.32 86.95 3.06
C ASN A 784 51.82 85.69 3.78
N GLY A 785 51.47 84.64 3.03
CA GLY A 785 50.96 83.38 3.60
C GLY A 785 49.48 83.39 3.99
N ILE A 786 48.70 84.38 3.52
CA ILE A 786 47.26 84.58 3.81
C ILE A 786 46.52 85.07 2.52
N CYS A 787 45.21 84.90 2.36
CA CYS A 787 44.45 85.11 1.10
C CYS A 787 43.46 86.33 1.10
N VAL A 788 43.30 87.17 0.03
CA VAL A 788 42.49 88.48 -0.05
C VAL A 788 41.81 88.88 -1.44
N GLU A 789 40.67 89.66 -1.55
CA GLU A 789 39.66 89.79 -2.72
C GLU A 789 39.59 91.10 -3.67
N VAL A 790 38.89 91.17 -4.89
CA VAL A 790 38.90 92.27 -5.99
C VAL A 790 37.57 92.58 -6.89
N ALA A 791 37.26 93.80 -7.52
CA ALA A 791 35.98 94.24 -8.30
C ALA A 791 36.00 95.23 -9.60
N LYS A 792 34.94 95.39 -10.53
CA LYS A 792 34.80 96.30 -11.79
C LYS A 792 33.35 96.71 -12.45
N GLU A 793 33.21 97.75 -13.39
CA GLU A 793 32.00 98.54 -13.99
C GLU A 793 31.65 98.59 -15.60
N PHE A 794 30.70 99.46 -16.15
CA PHE A 794 29.66 99.46 -17.32
C PHE A 794 29.87 100.11 -18.79
N ALA A 795 28.89 100.06 -19.79
CA ALA A 795 28.90 100.63 -21.22
C ALA A 795 27.57 101.26 -21.89
N TYR A 796 27.66 102.16 -22.93
CA TYR A 796 26.60 103.01 -23.62
C TYR A 796 26.37 102.80 -25.18
N TYR A 797 25.21 103.15 -25.83
CA TYR A 797 25.03 103.20 -27.34
C TYR A 797 23.97 104.21 -27.90
N LYS A 798 24.32 105.00 -28.94
CA LYS A 798 23.48 106.01 -29.67
C LYS A 798 22.79 107.06 -28.78
N SER A 799 23.55 107.63 -27.84
CA SER A 799 23.08 108.64 -26.88
C SER A 799 21.87 108.20 -26.04
N ARG A 800 21.68 106.88 -25.90
CA ARG A 800 20.72 106.26 -24.99
C ARG A 800 21.43 105.18 -24.18
N ILE A 801 21.12 105.09 -22.88
CA ILE A 801 21.62 104.00 -22.03
C ILE A 801 20.95 102.70 -22.47
N TRP A 802 21.75 101.68 -22.79
CA TRP A 802 21.25 100.37 -23.26
C TRP A 802 21.24 99.30 -22.16
N LYS A 803 22.11 99.41 -21.15
CA LYS A 803 22.18 98.44 -20.05
C LYS A 803 22.80 99.05 -18.79
N CYS A 804 22.12 98.87 -17.66
CA CYS A 804 22.64 99.19 -16.33
C CYS A 804 23.19 97.91 -15.66
N SER A 805 24.06 98.05 -14.66
CA SER A 805 24.60 96.98 -13.82
C SER A 805 23.51 96.41 -12.95
N LYS A 806 23.84 95.27 -12.37
CA LYS A 806 23.20 94.76 -11.17
C LYS A 806 22.92 95.90 -10.18
N HIS A 807 21.70 95.95 -9.64
CA HIS A 807 21.18 97.00 -8.74
C HIS A 807 20.80 98.34 -9.37
N TYR A 808 20.75 98.47 -10.70
CA TYR A 808 20.31 99.70 -11.37
C TYR A 808 19.28 99.40 -12.47
N SER A 809 18.28 100.27 -12.65
CA SER A 809 17.26 100.16 -13.69
C SER A 809 17.23 101.38 -14.61
N ASN A 810 16.80 101.17 -15.86
CA ASN A 810 16.71 102.22 -16.87
C ASN A 810 15.33 102.88 -16.79
N GLU A 811 15.29 104.11 -16.27
CA GLU A 811 14.10 104.95 -16.24
C GLU A 811 14.41 106.24 -16.99
N ASN A 812 13.59 106.57 -18.01
CA ASN A 812 13.71 107.79 -18.82
C ASN A 812 15.13 108.10 -19.33
N GLN A 813 15.89 107.08 -19.76
CA GLN A 813 17.24 107.18 -20.32
C GLN A 813 18.37 107.48 -19.31
N THR A 814 18.12 107.29 -18.01
CA THR A 814 19.13 107.30 -16.92
C THR A 814 19.13 105.96 -16.16
N CYS A 815 20.31 105.48 -15.73
CA CYS A 815 20.40 104.36 -14.78
C CYS A 815 20.18 104.88 -13.36
N LEU A 816 19.06 104.56 -12.74
CA LEU A 816 18.78 104.87 -11.34
C LEU A 816 18.97 103.61 -10.47
N PRO A 817 19.51 103.74 -9.25
CA PRO A 817 19.69 102.60 -8.35
C PRO A 817 18.34 102.03 -7.90
N CYS A 818 18.28 100.71 -7.78
CA CYS A 818 17.20 100.00 -7.14
C CYS A 818 17.25 100.18 -5.62
N LYS A 819 16.11 99.99 -4.93
CA LYS A 819 16.08 99.94 -3.47
C LYS A 819 16.97 98.81 -2.92
N GLU A 820 17.46 98.99 -1.70
CA GLU A 820 18.41 98.07 -1.04
C GLU A 820 17.88 96.63 -0.96
N GLY A 821 18.75 95.65 -1.19
CA GLY A 821 18.38 94.23 -1.20
C GLY A 821 17.69 93.75 -2.49
N CYS A 822 17.55 94.64 -3.50
CA CYS A 822 17.01 94.32 -4.81
C CYS A 822 18.11 94.17 -5.88
N VAL A 823 18.12 93.04 -6.59
CA VAL A 823 19.05 92.75 -7.69
C VAL A 823 18.58 93.38 -9.00
N PHE A 824 17.26 93.41 -9.22
CA PHE A 824 16.65 93.98 -10.43
C PHE A 824 15.29 94.61 -10.13
N CYS A 825 15.08 95.86 -10.56
CA CYS A 825 13.84 96.62 -10.34
C CYS A 825 13.30 97.22 -11.65
N ARG A 826 12.01 97.58 -11.68
CA ARG A 826 11.35 98.34 -12.76
C ARG A 826 10.39 99.36 -12.14
N ASN A 827 10.49 100.63 -12.52
CA ASN A 827 9.69 101.72 -11.95
C ASN A 827 9.77 101.77 -10.42
N SER A 828 10.99 101.63 -9.89
CA SER A 828 11.30 101.55 -8.45
C SER A 828 10.66 100.38 -7.66
N VAL A 829 10.02 99.42 -8.33
CA VAL A 829 9.49 98.18 -7.71
C VAL A 829 10.47 97.03 -7.94
N CYS A 830 10.81 96.30 -6.88
CA CYS A 830 11.74 95.19 -6.97
C CYS A 830 11.11 93.95 -7.62
N ILE A 831 11.82 93.35 -8.58
CA ILE A 831 11.38 92.13 -9.27
C ILE A 831 12.17 90.91 -8.77
N ILE A 832 13.44 91.09 -8.41
CA ILE A 832 14.31 90.00 -7.91
C ILE A 832 15.07 90.50 -6.68
N CYS A 833 14.87 89.84 -5.54
CA CYS A 833 15.61 90.08 -4.31
C CYS A 833 17.00 89.42 -4.34
N GLU A 834 17.91 89.92 -3.52
CA GLU A 834 19.18 89.22 -3.23
C GLU A 834 18.94 87.83 -2.59
N PRO A 835 19.86 86.87 -2.78
CA PRO A 835 19.78 85.59 -2.10
C PRO A 835 19.60 85.78 -0.58
N ASN A 836 18.68 85.04 0.03
CA ASN A 836 18.33 85.08 1.47
C ASN A 836 17.37 86.21 1.89
N ARG A 837 16.82 86.97 0.93
CA ARG A 837 15.70 87.89 1.15
C ARG A 837 14.43 87.37 0.48
N VAL A 838 13.27 87.67 1.07
CA VAL A 838 11.94 87.30 0.55
C VAL A 838 11.07 88.53 0.44
N PHE A 839 10.03 88.47 -0.41
CA PHE A 839 9.03 89.53 -0.48
C PHE A 839 8.21 89.61 0.81
N ASP A 840 8.09 90.80 1.38
CA ASP A 840 7.11 91.09 2.41
C ASP A 840 5.69 91.24 1.81
N VAL A 841 4.69 91.45 2.66
CA VAL A 841 3.29 91.63 2.24
C VAL A 841 3.04 92.85 1.34
N ASN A 842 3.99 93.78 1.28
CA ASN A 842 3.95 94.97 0.42
C ASN A 842 4.77 94.80 -0.88
N GLY A 843 5.44 93.65 -1.07
CA GLY A 843 6.26 93.36 -2.23
C GLY A 843 7.69 93.91 -2.16
N GLU A 844 8.21 94.22 -0.96
CA GLU A 844 9.60 94.66 -0.74
C GLU A 844 10.51 93.52 -0.26
N CYS A 845 11.81 93.60 -0.56
CA CYS A 845 12.79 92.53 -0.27
C CYS A 845 13.37 92.63 1.13
N VAL A 846 12.86 91.83 2.06
CA VAL A 846 13.30 91.82 3.47
C VAL A 846 14.09 90.56 3.80
N MET A 847 15.04 90.67 4.74
CA MET A 847 15.84 89.54 5.22
C MET A 847 15.17 88.94 6.47
N PRO A 848 14.63 87.71 6.41
CA PRO A 848 14.03 87.10 7.60
C PRO A 848 15.09 86.40 8.45
N ILE A 849 14.89 86.40 9.77
CA ILE A 849 15.84 85.89 10.76
C ILE A 849 15.93 84.36 10.68
N GLY A 850 17.15 83.83 10.83
CA GLY A 850 17.37 82.39 11.02
C GLY A 850 17.38 81.54 9.76
N ILE A 851 17.36 82.12 8.56
CA ILE A 851 17.30 81.38 7.29
C ILE A 851 18.68 81.30 6.64
N LEU A 852 19.08 80.10 6.21
CA LEU A 852 20.30 79.85 5.43
C LEU A 852 20.05 79.91 3.92
N LEU A 853 18.89 79.43 3.46
CA LEU A 853 18.51 79.44 2.04
C LEU A 853 17.01 79.70 1.87
N THR A 854 16.66 80.56 0.91
CA THR A 854 15.26 80.88 0.54
C THR A 854 15.02 80.68 -0.95
N ASN A 855 13.76 80.49 -1.36
CA ASN A 855 13.30 81.01 -2.65
C ASN A 855 12.52 82.30 -2.38
N MET A 856 12.33 83.17 -3.38
CA MET A 856 11.81 84.55 -3.19
C MET A 856 10.46 84.68 -2.45
N LYS A 857 9.78 83.58 -2.10
CA LYS A 857 8.53 83.57 -1.32
C LYS A 857 8.59 82.77 0.00
N LYS A 858 9.57 81.88 0.23
CA LYS A 858 9.61 80.97 1.40
C LYS A 858 11.03 80.59 1.82
N ALA A 859 11.22 80.31 3.11
CA ALA A 859 12.43 79.67 3.64
C ALA A 859 12.51 78.21 3.19
N ILE A 860 13.68 77.78 2.71
CA ILE A 860 13.94 76.39 2.30
C ILE A 860 14.82 75.69 3.33
N ILE A 861 15.84 76.38 3.85
CA ILE A 861 16.80 75.81 4.81
C ILE A 861 17.09 76.86 5.89
N CYS A 862 17.05 76.46 7.15
CA CYS A 862 17.36 77.32 8.29
C CYS A 862 18.83 77.27 8.67
N LEU A 863 19.30 78.33 9.34
CA LEU A 863 20.60 78.33 9.99
C LEU A 863 20.63 77.25 11.08
N PRO A 864 21.79 76.69 11.42
CA PRO A 864 21.84 75.44 12.17
C PRO A 864 21.28 75.49 13.61
N SER A 865 21.17 76.70 14.19
CA SER A 865 20.51 76.94 15.48
C SER A 865 19.03 77.24 15.38
N TYR A 866 18.44 77.02 14.21
CA TYR A 866 17.03 77.21 13.92
C TYR A 866 16.50 75.95 13.21
N PHE A 867 15.24 75.61 13.44
CA PHE A 867 14.54 74.56 12.69
C PHE A 867 13.48 75.18 11.78
N LEU A 868 13.19 74.49 10.67
CA LEU A 868 12.16 74.92 9.72
C LEU A 868 10.80 74.40 10.17
N ASP A 869 9.84 75.31 10.40
CA ASP A 869 8.44 74.95 10.65
C ASP A 869 7.51 75.93 9.94
N ASN A 870 6.54 75.40 9.19
CA ASN A 870 5.59 76.16 8.37
C ASN A 870 6.24 77.28 7.51
N ASN A 871 7.40 76.99 6.90
CA ASN A 871 8.18 77.91 6.05
C ASN A 871 8.82 79.11 6.78
N LYS A 872 8.94 79.06 8.11
CA LYS A 872 9.73 79.98 8.92
C LYS A 872 10.82 79.25 9.70
N CYS A 873 11.92 79.94 9.97
CA CYS A 873 13.01 79.41 10.77
C CYS A 873 12.87 79.88 12.20
N ASN A 874 12.62 78.94 13.12
CA ASN A 874 12.42 79.20 14.53
C ASN A 874 13.66 78.80 15.32
N LEU A 875 14.09 79.65 16.25
CA LEU A 875 15.33 79.46 17.00
C LEU A 875 15.18 78.30 17.98
N CYS A 876 16.18 77.42 18.03
CA CYS A 876 16.16 76.21 18.85
C CYS A 876 16.12 76.49 20.34
N SER A 877 16.82 77.54 20.80
CA SER A 877 16.86 77.92 22.21
C SER A 877 15.50 78.34 22.76
N ASP A 878 14.66 78.94 21.92
CA ASP A 878 13.37 79.50 22.33
C ASP A 878 12.32 78.41 22.58
N PHE A 879 12.49 77.24 21.94
CA PHE A 879 11.53 76.13 22.00
C PHE A 879 12.03 74.96 22.85
N HIS A 880 13.34 74.72 22.87
CA HIS A 880 13.96 73.56 23.53
C HIS A 880 14.92 73.96 24.66
N GLY A 881 14.89 75.23 25.09
CA GLY A 881 15.68 75.76 26.20
C GLY A 881 17.01 76.38 25.77
N ASN A 882 17.51 77.36 26.53
CA ASN A 882 18.63 78.22 26.14
C ASN A 882 19.95 77.51 25.80
N LEU A 883 20.11 76.28 26.27
CA LEU A 883 21.28 75.47 25.96
C LEU A 883 21.16 74.77 24.59
N CYS A 884 19.97 74.66 24.00
CA CYS A 884 19.76 73.96 22.74
C CYS A 884 20.30 74.75 21.53
N LYS A 885 21.35 74.21 20.91
CA LYS A 885 22.10 74.79 19.78
C LYS A 885 21.66 74.25 18.43
N PHE A 886 21.13 73.03 18.36
CA PHE A 886 20.57 72.43 17.14
C PHE A 886 19.33 71.63 17.52
N CYS A 887 18.29 71.69 16.71
CA CYS A 887 17.02 71.04 17.00
C CYS A 887 16.27 70.71 15.72
N THR A 888 15.37 69.74 15.81
CA THR A 888 14.22 69.63 14.91
C THR A 888 13.04 70.38 15.52
N LYS A 889 11.89 70.38 14.83
CA LYS A 889 10.64 70.91 15.39
C LYS A 889 10.32 70.32 16.76
N ASP A 890 10.54 69.03 16.91
CA ASP A 890 10.04 68.30 18.06
C ASP A 890 11.11 68.07 19.14
N ASN A 891 12.40 68.09 18.80
CA ASN A 891 13.45 67.76 19.76
C ASN A 891 14.70 68.65 19.60
N CYS A 892 15.35 68.96 20.72
CA CYS A 892 16.75 69.38 20.68
C CYS A 892 17.63 68.21 20.24
N ILE A 893 18.43 68.43 19.20
CA ILE A 893 19.45 67.49 18.74
C ILE A 893 20.75 67.72 19.50
N PHE A 894 21.03 68.96 19.94
CA PHE A 894 22.32 69.28 20.54
C PHE A 894 22.24 70.47 21.51
N CYS A 895 22.73 70.28 22.74
CA CYS A 895 22.83 71.32 23.78
C CYS A 895 24.28 71.75 24.06
N GLU A 896 24.49 73.04 24.31
CA GLU A 896 25.72 73.65 24.79
C GLU A 896 25.99 73.16 26.22
N GLY A 897 27.04 72.35 26.40
CA GLY A 897 27.34 71.64 27.66
C GLY A 897 27.31 70.11 27.55
N GLY A 898 26.95 69.55 26.39
CA GLY A 898 27.15 68.12 26.08
C GLY A 898 26.19 67.15 26.75
N ILE A 899 25.13 67.63 27.40
CA ILE A 899 24.02 66.82 27.91
C ILE A 899 22.86 66.99 26.92
N ILE A 900 22.59 65.94 26.13
CA ILE A 900 21.38 65.83 25.30
C ILE A 900 20.29 65.16 26.14
#